data_AF-B0YBR0-F1
#
_entry.id   AF-B0YBR0-F1
#
_cell.length_a   1.000
_cell.length_b   1.000
_cell.length_c   1.000
_cell.angle_alpha   90.00
_cell.angle_beta   90.00
_cell.angle_gamma   90.00
#
_symmetry.space_group_name_H-M   'P 1'
#
loop_
_entity.id
_entity.type
_entity.pdbx_description
1 polymer ?
#
loop_
_entity_poly.entity_id
_entity_poly.type
_entity_poly.pdbx_seq_one_letter_code
_entity_poly.pdbx_strand_id
1 'polypeptide(L)'
;MASSLKLSGIACLALLGSTVVAGKDSCSACSCSLTHFNATVGGRVQPLTPFSLPCFSSYNGRPVARDDAACAAIQAKYTDPWLRTNSPNGYMNNQDEMWSSDPSDQCLLDSSDPTDPLAFVNATCRQGNMPSHYLEVHSAKDVIEAFRYSNCSGQRLVIKNSGHDYLTRSSGRGTLALWTRNLRSIRYDPAFVPSGCKRTGLKYKAITVGAGVNFDEAYAFAQQHNVTILGGYSSTVGLSGGWVLNGGHSILSPVYGLGVDRVLEFKVVTPDGVFRTANEYQNADLFWALRGGGGGTFGVVLESTHRVEPAVRFVSANINFPSTSSSMLPFMEIVVNNTLKWAQEGWGGHITGSTLVNVSPLLTVEQAKASLAEVIAYAEANGGSASIEEFPSWYPFYEKYVTTSSVAVGVTRFPGSRLIPRSVFETAEGRASLMDFFALLQSMGQTPYIPVVGPVLYNYTEGSTSAAPAWRQAVWELGSGTSWAWNSTLPTRKQKIAGIQSMTAVIEGITPGSGAYSNEANPFTINWREAWWGENYERLLRVKNKYDPRGLLKCWKCVGWEESDAATSPFAAASATLSMQSRNFTPPRKIEDCIQSPVKMASFLAVAAYLTVIAAAHPLSTRLYPTVLRRDTTATSVEPVSAISLYYQAAANSSSIGALIQADLQLPSIVLEDVNDVSSVTCSVDSLTVTFNSTTTFNQAYSSWPRSHLLLVTNHLGNCDAEADRGLYRAASLLFHPSTLTITASTRKTNLQQQAKTITIVFGHPDPSQHKRELATSIDLAWSGDLIRTNGLTIHANHATLDAAISIDGIIAYHVETRTATTLGLDIAVALDSSLGLSVSAARPFLRNVYTYRWSPVEAAGFSIPGILTVGPILDLHVGVDMGMNGTAEAQSNMSMATNGLFHLDLLNMTDSSARSVAPTATTSSRMDTAADMQLDPFVGAEVGVTVNLFEGLLDLSSGLAARATVVNVFDVDAEVVVGADGDVTLVPPPTDANGGCENGYWMTSDFWFNVTASMTALVTMDLYHLDMPLMQTRCIAF
;
A
#
# COMPACT_ATOMS: atom_id res chain seq x y z
N MET A 1 -59.02 30.96 -39.78
CA MET A 1 -60.04 30.77 -38.74
C MET A 1 -59.37 29.98 -37.63
N ALA A 2 -58.87 30.69 -36.61
CA ALA A 2 -59.43 30.68 -35.25
C ALA A 2 -59.45 29.24 -34.70
N SER A 3 -58.56 28.81 -33.80
CA SER A 3 -58.35 29.19 -32.38
C SER A 3 -58.24 27.82 -31.65
N SER A 4 -57.40 27.51 -30.67
CA SER A 4 -56.73 28.31 -29.64
C SER A 4 -55.83 27.41 -28.77
N LEU A 5 -54.64 27.93 -28.39
CA LEU A 5 -53.98 27.96 -27.06
C LEU A 5 -53.81 26.63 -26.27
N LYS A 6 -52.66 26.27 -25.65
CA LYS A 6 -51.67 27.06 -24.87
C LYS A 6 -50.41 26.22 -24.53
N LEU A 7 -49.23 26.88 -24.56
CA LEU A 7 -48.05 26.86 -23.63
C LEU A 7 -47.55 25.51 -23.02
N SER A 8 -46.26 25.18 -22.87
CA SER A 8 -44.95 25.88 -22.96
C SER A 8 -43.77 24.97 -22.53
N GLY A 9 -42.54 25.22 -23.04
CA GLY A 9 -41.21 24.93 -22.43
C GLY A 9 -40.59 23.54 -22.64
N ILE A 10 -39.63 23.30 -23.55
CA ILE A 10 -38.16 23.54 -23.54
C ILE A 10 -37.40 22.88 -22.37
N ALA A 11 -36.67 21.79 -22.66
CA ALA A 11 -35.20 21.69 -22.55
C ALA A 11 -34.68 20.30 -22.99
N CYS A 12 -33.84 20.29 -24.03
CA CYS A 12 -32.99 19.17 -24.44
C CYS A 12 -31.75 19.09 -23.54
N LEU A 13 -31.33 17.90 -23.13
CA LEU A 13 -29.91 17.52 -23.13
C LEU A 13 -29.75 16.01 -23.27
N ALA A 14 -28.91 15.63 -24.23
CA ALA A 14 -28.76 14.30 -24.79
C ALA A 14 -27.84 13.42 -23.94
N LEU A 15 -28.28 12.20 -23.65
CA LEU A 15 -27.45 11.08 -23.22
C LEU A 15 -26.92 10.35 -24.47
N LEU A 16 -25.67 10.63 -24.85
CA LEU A 16 -24.91 9.75 -25.75
C LEU A 16 -24.22 8.68 -24.90
N GLY A 17 -24.93 7.58 -24.66
CA GLY A 17 -24.31 6.34 -24.23
C GLY A 17 -23.64 5.68 -25.43
N SER A 18 -22.31 5.81 -25.52
CA SER A 18 -21.50 5.09 -26.51
C SER A 18 -21.45 3.60 -26.17
N THR A 19 -22.42 2.85 -26.67
CA THR A 19 -22.30 1.39 -26.79
C THR A 19 -21.31 1.12 -27.92
N VAL A 20 -20.14 0.59 -27.56
CA VAL A 20 -19.19 0.06 -28.54
C VAL A 20 -19.84 -1.17 -29.17
N VAL A 21 -20.39 -0.99 -30.38
CA VAL A 21 -20.85 -2.08 -31.23
C VAL A 21 -19.64 -2.92 -31.60
N ALA A 22 -19.57 -4.14 -31.05
CA ALA A 22 -18.65 -5.17 -31.47
C ALA A 22 -18.92 -5.50 -32.95
N GLY A 23 -18.03 -5.06 -33.83
CA GLY A 23 -17.99 -5.55 -35.21
C GLY A 23 -17.72 -7.05 -35.21
N LYS A 24 -18.76 -7.83 -35.52
CA LYS A 24 -18.62 -9.24 -35.92
C LYS A 24 -17.97 -9.27 -37.31
N ASP A 25 -16.64 -9.27 -37.33
CA ASP A 25 -15.93 -9.84 -38.48
C ASP A 25 -16.00 -11.37 -38.38
N SER A 26 -16.49 -11.98 -39.45
CA SER A 26 -16.74 -13.40 -39.59
C SER A 26 -15.44 -14.23 -39.47
N CYS A 27 -15.25 -14.87 -38.32
CA CYS A 27 -14.41 -16.07 -38.22
C CYS A 27 -15.22 -17.16 -37.52
N SER A 28 -16.08 -17.85 -38.28
CA SER A 28 -17.02 -18.86 -37.78
C SER A 28 -16.39 -20.24 -37.54
N ALA A 29 -15.16 -20.33 -37.01
CA ALA A 29 -14.54 -21.64 -36.73
C ALA A 29 -13.45 -21.71 -35.63
N CYS A 30 -13.12 -20.64 -34.89
CA CYS A 30 -12.17 -20.73 -33.78
C CYS A 30 -12.91 -20.75 -32.44
N SER A 31 -12.91 -21.88 -31.75
CA SER A 31 -13.41 -21.97 -30.37
C SER A 31 -12.51 -21.16 -29.45
N CYS A 32 -13.04 -20.13 -28.80
CA CYS A 32 -12.32 -19.27 -27.84
C CYS A 32 -12.24 -19.86 -26.43
N SER A 33 -12.32 -21.19 -26.30
CA SER A 33 -12.20 -21.87 -25.02
C SER A 33 -10.74 -22.15 -24.64
N LEU A 34 -10.45 -22.13 -23.34
CA LEU A 34 -9.13 -22.50 -22.81
C LEU A 34 -8.68 -23.89 -23.28
N THR A 35 -9.62 -24.85 -23.39
CA THR A 35 -9.36 -26.20 -23.90
C THR A 35 -8.85 -26.19 -25.33
N HIS A 36 -9.48 -25.41 -26.21
CA HIS A 36 -9.05 -25.31 -27.61
C HIS A 36 -7.70 -24.62 -27.72
N PHE A 37 -7.51 -23.50 -27.00
CA PHE A 37 -6.21 -22.83 -26.93
C PHE A 37 -5.11 -23.77 -26.44
N ASN A 38 -5.37 -24.53 -25.36
CA ASN A 38 -4.42 -25.51 -24.83
C ASN A 38 -4.05 -26.56 -25.89
N ALA A 39 -5.02 -27.10 -26.63
CA ALA A 39 -4.75 -28.02 -27.72
C ALA A 39 -3.89 -27.39 -28.82
N THR A 40 -4.15 -26.14 -29.20
CA THR A 40 -3.38 -25.40 -30.22
C THR A 40 -1.92 -25.21 -29.85
N VAL A 41 -1.62 -25.04 -28.55
CA VAL A 41 -0.25 -24.90 -28.03
C VAL A 41 0.31 -26.22 -27.50
N GLY A 42 -0.28 -27.36 -27.86
CA GLY A 42 0.27 -28.69 -27.59
C GLY A 42 0.10 -29.19 -26.15
N GLY A 43 -0.94 -28.75 -25.43
CA GLY A 43 -1.21 -29.18 -24.06
C GLY A 43 -0.38 -28.47 -22.98
N ARG A 44 0.38 -27.42 -23.35
CA ARG A 44 1.31 -26.72 -22.45
C ARG A 44 0.68 -25.65 -21.57
N VAL A 45 -0.63 -25.40 -21.67
CA VAL A 45 -1.34 -24.57 -20.70
C VAL A 45 -1.65 -25.42 -19.48
N GLN A 46 -1.13 -25.01 -18.32
CA GLN A 46 -1.22 -25.74 -17.07
C GLN A 46 -1.81 -24.87 -15.97
N PRO A 47 -2.57 -25.44 -15.01
CA PRO A 47 -2.97 -24.73 -13.80
C PRO A 47 -1.75 -24.22 -13.04
N LEU A 48 -1.88 -23.04 -12.42
CA LEU A 48 -0.84 -22.43 -11.61
C LEU A 48 -1.32 -22.30 -10.16
N THR A 49 -0.68 -23.03 -9.25
CA THR A 49 -0.97 -22.97 -7.82
C THR A 49 0.15 -22.24 -7.06
N PRO A 50 -0.14 -21.66 -5.88
CA PRO A 50 0.86 -20.93 -5.10
C PRO A 50 2.11 -21.75 -4.79
N PHE A 51 3.27 -21.07 -4.68
CA PHE A 51 4.57 -21.71 -4.46
C PHE A 51 4.58 -22.58 -3.21
N SER A 52 4.04 -22.07 -2.10
CA SER A 52 4.08 -22.71 -0.79
C SER A 52 2.93 -23.70 -0.53
N LEU A 53 2.01 -23.90 -1.49
CA LEU A 53 0.83 -24.76 -1.32
C LEU A 53 1.14 -26.16 -0.74
N PRO A 54 2.23 -26.85 -1.12
CA PRO A 54 2.55 -28.16 -0.56
C PRO A 54 2.61 -28.25 0.97
N CYS A 55 2.86 -27.13 1.66
CA CYS A 55 2.91 -27.07 3.12
C CYS A 55 1.54 -26.99 3.81
N PHE A 56 0.46 -26.72 3.07
CA PHE A 56 -0.87 -26.44 3.62
C PHE A 56 -1.82 -27.64 3.45
N SER A 57 -2.75 -27.78 4.40
CA SER A 57 -3.83 -28.78 4.35
C SER A 57 -5.17 -28.21 3.86
N SER A 58 -5.20 -26.92 3.50
CA SER A 58 -6.37 -26.22 2.96
C SER A 58 -5.96 -25.23 1.87
N TYR A 59 -6.67 -25.23 0.75
CA TYR A 59 -6.47 -24.34 -0.39
C TYR A 59 -7.79 -23.72 -0.84
N ASN A 60 -7.85 -22.38 -0.84
CA ASN A 60 -9.07 -21.61 -1.10
C ASN A 60 -10.26 -22.11 -0.26
N GLY A 61 -10.02 -22.42 1.03
CA GLY A 61 -11.02 -22.92 1.97
C GLY A 61 -11.45 -24.38 1.76
N ARG A 62 -10.79 -25.13 0.86
CA ARG A 62 -11.08 -26.54 0.61
C ARG A 62 -9.95 -27.42 1.13
N PRO A 63 -10.24 -28.57 1.78
CA PRO A 63 -9.21 -29.51 2.19
C PRO A 63 -8.37 -29.99 1.01
N VAL A 64 -7.05 -30.03 1.18
CA VAL A 64 -6.10 -30.60 0.22
C VAL A 64 -5.11 -31.49 0.97
N ALA A 65 -4.60 -32.52 0.29
CA ALA A 65 -3.54 -33.35 0.86
C ALA A 65 -2.25 -32.53 0.93
N ARG A 66 -1.67 -32.47 2.13
CA ARG A 66 -0.34 -31.90 2.34
C ARG A 66 0.71 -32.82 1.71
N ASP A 67 1.71 -32.24 1.05
CA ASP A 67 2.87 -32.96 0.51
C ASP A 67 4.10 -32.59 1.33
N ASP A 68 4.41 -33.42 2.33
CA ASP A 68 5.50 -33.18 3.27
C ASP A 68 6.88 -33.15 2.60
N ALA A 69 7.08 -33.95 1.55
CA ALA A 69 8.36 -34.01 0.85
C ALA A 69 8.57 -32.72 0.03
N ALA A 70 7.55 -32.29 -0.71
CA ALA A 70 7.61 -31.03 -1.46
C ALA A 70 7.67 -29.82 -0.51
N CYS A 71 6.94 -29.84 0.61
CA CYS A 71 7.02 -28.80 1.64
C CYS A 71 8.43 -28.69 2.21
N ALA A 72 9.05 -29.80 2.62
CA ALA A 72 10.41 -29.79 3.15
C ALA A 72 11.43 -29.26 2.13
N ALA A 73 11.26 -29.58 0.85
CA ALA A 73 12.11 -29.06 -0.22
C ALA A 73 11.95 -27.53 -0.40
N ILE A 74 10.71 -27.03 -0.33
CA ILE A 74 10.42 -25.59 -0.37
C ILE A 74 11.00 -24.88 0.85
N GLN A 75 10.78 -25.41 2.06
CA GLN A 75 11.27 -24.81 3.30
C GLN A 75 12.79 -24.69 3.33
N ALA A 76 13.51 -25.74 2.89
CA ALA A 76 14.97 -25.74 2.86
C ALA A 76 15.58 -24.73 1.88
N LYS A 77 14.82 -24.27 0.89
CA LYS A 77 15.27 -23.38 -0.20
C LYS A 77 14.30 -22.22 -0.45
N TYR A 78 13.55 -21.82 0.57
CA TYR A 78 12.47 -20.85 0.41
C TYR A 78 12.96 -19.50 -0.11
N THR A 79 14.18 -19.14 0.28
CA THR A 79 14.87 -17.90 -0.09
C THR A 79 15.86 -18.08 -1.24
N ASP A 80 15.88 -19.24 -1.91
CA ASP A 80 16.76 -19.53 -3.05
C ASP A 80 16.20 -18.91 -4.35
N PRO A 81 16.90 -17.93 -4.96
CA PRO A 81 16.46 -17.31 -6.19
C PRO A 81 16.43 -18.27 -7.39
N TRP A 82 17.26 -19.33 -7.39
CA TRP A 82 17.28 -20.30 -8.48
C TRP A 82 16.08 -21.23 -8.46
N LEU A 83 15.62 -21.62 -7.26
CA LEU A 83 14.38 -22.38 -7.13
C LEU A 83 13.19 -21.58 -7.66
N ARG A 84 13.12 -20.29 -7.35
CA ARG A 84 12.01 -19.41 -7.77
C ARG A 84 12.04 -19.07 -9.26
N THR A 85 13.18 -18.65 -9.84
CA THR A 85 13.26 -18.30 -11.29
C THR A 85 12.94 -19.49 -12.20
N ASN A 86 13.26 -20.71 -11.76
CA ASN A 86 13.01 -21.94 -12.51
C ASN A 86 11.63 -22.57 -12.22
N SER A 87 10.77 -21.87 -11.46
CA SER A 87 9.42 -22.33 -11.14
C SER A 87 8.38 -21.39 -11.73
N PRO A 88 7.35 -21.87 -12.46
CA PRO A 88 6.33 -21.01 -13.02
C PRO A 88 5.54 -20.26 -11.92
N ASN A 89 5.43 -20.85 -10.72
CA ASN A 89 4.80 -20.27 -9.55
C ASN A 89 5.77 -19.60 -8.56
N GLY A 90 7.09 -19.59 -8.82
CA GLY A 90 8.07 -18.96 -7.93
C GLY A 90 8.30 -17.49 -8.26
N TYR A 91 8.03 -16.57 -7.34
CA TYR A 91 8.31 -15.14 -7.52
C TYR A 91 9.36 -14.68 -6.52
N MET A 92 10.16 -13.67 -6.85
CA MET A 92 11.25 -13.23 -5.97
C MET A 92 10.74 -12.41 -4.79
N ASN A 93 9.62 -11.73 -4.97
CA ASN A 93 9.04 -10.85 -3.97
C ASN A 93 7.62 -11.31 -3.63
N ASN A 94 7.31 -11.44 -2.33
CA ASN A 94 6.03 -12.01 -1.89
C ASN A 94 4.83 -11.17 -2.33
N GLN A 95 5.00 -9.88 -2.64
CA GLN A 95 3.92 -9.05 -3.17
C GLN A 95 3.39 -9.53 -4.53
N ASP A 96 4.18 -10.24 -5.34
CA ASP A 96 3.68 -10.87 -6.58
C ASP A 96 2.69 -12.01 -6.28
N GLU A 97 2.83 -12.65 -5.11
CA GLU A 97 2.07 -13.85 -4.75
C GLU A 97 0.84 -13.52 -3.89
N MET A 98 0.90 -12.48 -3.04
CA MET A 98 -0.18 -12.12 -2.11
C MET A 98 -1.13 -11.04 -2.66
N TRP A 99 -2.33 -10.97 -2.08
CA TRP A 99 -3.17 -9.77 -2.18
C TRP A 99 -2.79 -8.76 -1.10
N SER A 100 -2.01 -7.72 -1.43
CA SER A 100 -1.43 -6.84 -0.41
C SER A 100 -2.48 -6.16 0.49
N SER A 101 -3.66 -5.83 -0.05
CA SER A 101 -4.76 -5.21 0.68
C SER A 101 -5.66 -6.18 1.46
N ASP A 102 -5.42 -7.48 1.41
CA ASP A 102 -6.16 -8.51 2.17
C ASP A 102 -5.15 -9.49 2.79
N PRO A 103 -4.83 -9.35 4.09
CA PRO A 103 -3.90 -10.25 4.77
C PRO A 103 -4.30 -11.74 4.76
N SER A 104 -5.58 -12.05 4.55
CA SER A 104 -6.07 -13.43 4.50
C SER A 104 -5.84 -14.10 3.15
N ASP A 105 -5.55 -13.32 2.09
CA ASP A 105 -5.50 -13.78 0.72
C ASP A 105 -4.06 -13.90 0.20
N GLN A 106 -3.39 -14.91 0.76
CA GLN A 106 -1.99 -15.21 0.51
C GLN A 106 -1.67 -16.68 0.79
N CYS A 107 -0.47 -17.12 0.41
CA CYS A 107 0.03 -18.47 0.66
C CYS A 107 1.55 -18.42 0.90
N LEU A 108 1.93 -17.72 1.97
CA LEU A 108 3.31 -17.42 2.31
C LEU A 108 3.77 -18.25 3.50
N LEU A 109 5.05 -18.58 3.52
CA LEU A 109 5.72 -19.03 4.74
C LEU A 109 6.43 -17.84 5.41
N ASP A 110 6.85 -18.03 6.65
CA ASP A 110 7.78 -17.09 7.26
C ASP A 110 9.14 -17.17 6.56
N SER A 111 9.61 -16.07 5.98
CA SER A 111 10.90 -16.04 5.28
C SER A 111 12.10 -16.16 6.21
N SER A 112 11.94 -15.83 7.50
CA SER A 112 12.99 -15.93 8.53
C SER A 112 13.05 -17.32 9.16
N ASP A 113 11.91 -18.01 9.22
CA ASP A 113 11.81 -19.42 9.59
C ASP A 113 10.72 -20.12 8.78
N PRO A 114 11.04 -20.63 7.57
CA PRO A 114 10.04 -21.30 6.73
C PRO A 114 9.40 -22.53 7.37
N THR A 115 9.95 -23.03 8.48
CA THR A 115 9.44 -24.18 9.23
C THR A 115 8.44 -23.81 10.33
N ASP A 116 8.21 -22.51 10.58
CA ASP A 116 7.26 -22.04 11.60
C ASP A 116 5.83 -22.57 11.31
N PRO A 117 5.28 -23.46 12.16
CA PRO A 117 3.95 -24.01 11.96
C PRO A 117 2.85 -22.96 11.98
N LEU A 118 3.05 -21.78 12.61
CA LEU A 118 2.06 -20.71 12.61
C LEU A 118 1.74 -20.21 11.19
N ALA A 119 2.67 -20.35 10.24
CA ALA A 119 2.47 -19.91 8.87
C ALA A 119 1.54 -20.82 8.05
N PHE A 120 1.42 -22.11 8.40
CA PHE A 120 0.72 -23.09 7.54
C PHE A 120 -0.16 -24.11 8.28
N VAL A 121 -0.01 -24.30 9.59
CA VAL A 121 -0.88 -25.17 10.40
C VAL A 121 -2.16 -24.41 10.75
N ASN A 122 -3.32 -25.04 10.51
CA ASN A 122 -4.64 -24.43 10.66
C ASN A 122 -4.86 -23.13 9.84
N ALA A 123 -3.98 -22.86 8.88
CA ALA A 123 -4.09 -21.78 7.92
C ALA A 123 -4.62 -22.30 6.58
N THR A 124 -5.31 -21.45 5.82
CA THR A 124 -5.67 -21.74 4.43
C THR A 124 -4.71 -21.04 3.50
N CYS A 125 -4.06 -21.80 2.61
CA CYS A 125 -3.39 -21.23 1.45
C CYS A 125 -4.46 -20.62 0.53
N ARG A 126 -4.27 -19.38 0.07
CA ARG A 126 -5.13 -18.77 -0.95
C ARG A 126 -4.34 -18.39 -2.19
N GLN A 127 -5.03 -18.24 -3.32
CA GLN A 127 -4.39 -17.91 -4.60
C GLN A 127 -3.61 -16.58 -4.56
N GLY A 128 -4.07 -15.59 -3.79
CA GLY A 128 -3.47 -14.27 -3.77
C GLY A 128 -3.47 -13.61 -5.16
N ASN A 129 -2.40 -12.92 -5.53
CA ASN A 129 -2.33 -12.23 -6.83
C ASN A 129 -1.88 -13.15 -7.98
N MET A 130 -1.69 -14.43 -7.73
CA MET A 130 -1.15 -15.36 -8.71
C MET A 130 -2.13 -15.60 -9.89
N PRO A 131 -1.63 -15.69 -11.14
CA PRO A 131 -2.39 -16.17 -12.28
C PRO A 131 -3.01 -17.55 -12.01
N SER A 132 -4.13 -17.87 -12.65
CA SER A 132 -4.78 -19.17 -12.47
C SER A 132 -4.14 -20.28 -13.31
N HIS A 133 -3.52 -19.89 -14.42
CA HIS A 133 -2.90 -20.77 -15.40
C HIS A 133 -1.65 -20.10 -15.95
N TYR A 134 -0.75 -20.91 -16.49
CA TYR A 134 0.40 -20.43 -17.24
C TYR A 134 0.57 -21.22 -18.55
N LEU A 135 1.21 -20.58 -19.52
CA LEU A 135 1.74 -21.19 -20.73
C LEU A 135 3.26 -21.05 -20.71
N GLU A 136 3.96 -22.17 -20.81
CA GLU A 136 5.38 -22.19 -21.08
C GLU A 136 5.64 -21.85 -22.55
N VAL A 137 6.25 -20.68 -22.79
CA VAL A 137 6.47 -20.15 -24.14
C VAL A 137 7.71 -20.80 -24.76
N HIS A 138 7.57 -21.46 -25.90
CA HIS A 138 8.70 -22.04 -26.66
C HIS A 138 8.99 -21.31 -27.96
N SER A 139 8.03 -20.55 -28.49
CA SER A 139 8.16 -19.90 -29.79
C SER A 139 7.25 -18.68 -29.96
N ALA A 140 7.48 -17.92 -31.03
CA ALA A 140 6.59 -16.82 -31.42
C ALA A 140 5.16 -17.29 -31.67
N LYS A 141 4.98 -18.50 -32.20
CA LYS A 141 3.65 -19.06 -32.48
C LYS A 141 2.81 -19.16 -31.21
N ASP A 142 3.41 -19.57 -30.09
CA ASP A 142 2.70 -19.72 -28.82
C ASP A 142 2.12 -18.39 -28.35
N VAL A 143 2.90 -17.31 -28.49
CA VAL A 143 2.46 -15.95 -28.12
C VAL A 143 1.40 -15.41 -29.08
N ILE A 144 1.55 -15.66 -30.38
CA ILE A 144 0.55 -15.25 -31.39
C ILE A 144 -0.80 -15.90 -31.07
N GLU A 145 -0.81 -17.19 -30.76
CA GLU A 145 -2.02 -17.91 -30.35
C GLU A 145 -2.57 -17.41 -29.01
N ALA A 146 -1.69 -17.05 -28.06
CA ALA A 146 -2.10 -16.47 -26.79
C ALA A 146 -2.81 -15.12 -26.96
N PHE A 147 -2.30 -14.22 -27.80
CA PHE A 147 -2.97 -12.95 -28.10
C PHE A 147 -4.29 -13.16 -28.85
N ARG A 148 -4.34 -14.12 -29.80
CA ARG A 148 -5.60 -14.48 -30.46
C ARG A 148 -6.64 -14.97 -29.45
N TYR A 149 -6.25 -15.86 -28.54
CA TYR A 149 -7.10 -16.37 -27.47
C TYR A 149 -7.56 -15.26 -26.53
N SER A 150 -6.64 -14.43 -26.02
CA SER A 150 -6.94 -13.29 -25.15
C SER A 150 -7.95 -12.33 -25.79
N ASN A 151 -7.69 -11.97 -27.05
CA ASN A 151 -8.54 -11.07 -27.80
C ASN A 151 -9.98 -11.59 -27.98
N CYS A 152 -10.17 -12.89 -28.16
CA CYS A 152 -11.48 -13.44 -28.46
C CYS A 152 -12.25 -13.96 -27.22
N SER A 153 -11.54 -14.31 -26.15
CA SER A 153 -12.13 -14.75 -24.87
C SER A 153 -12.30 -13.64 -23.84
N GLY A 154 -11.57 -12.53 -23.97
CA GLY A 154 -11.44 -11.51 -22.93
C GLY A 154 -10.49 -11.89 -21.79
N GLN A 155 -9.87 -13.09 -21.84
CA GLN A 155 -8.88 -13.53 -20.86
C GLN A 155 -7.66 -12.60 -20.90
N ARG A 156 -7.42 -11.88 -19.80
CA ARG A 156 -6.21 -11.04 -19.65
C ARG A 156 -4.96 -11.89 -19.57
N LEU A 157 -3.85 -11.35 -20.10
CA LEU A 157 -2.53 -11.99 -20.07
C LEU A 157 -1.59 -11.21 -19.14
N VAL A 158 -0.71 -11.94 -18.48
CA VAL A 158 0.46 -11.36 -17.79
C VAL A 158 1.73 -12.03 -18.32
N ILE A 159 2.85 -11.31 -18.33
CA ILE A 159 4.13 -11.82 -18.84
C ILE A 159 5.06 -12.04 -17.65
N LYS A 160 5.49 -13.28 -17.45
CA LYS A 160 6.48 -13.63 -16.43
C LYS A 160 7.78 -14.06 -17.09
N ASN A 161 8.85 -13.34 -16.76
CA ASN A 161 10.21 -13.78 -17.04
C ASN A 161 10.76 -14.55 -15.81
N SER A 162 11.56 -13.88 -14.97
CA SER A 162 12.16 -14.48 -13.77
C SER A 162 11.36 -14.26 -12.48
N GLY A 163 10.31 -13.43 -12.50
CA GLY A 163 9.51 -13.10 -11.31
C GLY A 163 10.17 -12.09 -10.35
N HIS A 164 11.10 -11.26 -10.82
CA HIS A 164 11.84 -10.26 -10.03
C HIS A 164 11.06 -8.95 -9.76
N ASP A 165 9.86 -8.79 -10.29
CA ASP A 165 9.20 -7.49 -10.29
C ASP A 165 8.81 -7.03 -8.89
N TYR A 166 9.07 -5.76 -8.54
CA TYR A 166 8.68 -5.22 -7.24
C TYR A 166 7.25 -4.66 -7.23
N LEU A 167 6.68 -4.38 -8.41
CA LEU A 167 5.40 -3.69 -8.62
C LEU A 167 4.26 -4.65 -9.01
N THR A 168 4.47 -5.96 -8.91
CA THR A 168 3.52 -7.02 -9.26
C THR A 168 3.12 -7.12 -10.74
N ARG A 169 3.88 -6.49 -11.64
CA ARG A 169 3.61 -6.43 -13.09
C ARG A 169 3.82 -7.77 -13.81
N SER A 170 4.42 -8.75 -13.13
CA SER A 170 4.65 -10.11 -13.64
C SER A 170 3.65 -11.16 -13.11
N SER A 171 2.71 -10.71 -12.28
CA SER A 171 1.65 -11.51 -11.66
C SER A 171 0.30 -10.81 -11.83
N GLY A 172 -0.80 -11.52 -11.60
CA GLY A 172 -2.13 -10.93 -11.75
C GLY A 172 -3.26 -11.92 -11.58
N ARG A 173 -4.12 -11.69 -10.60
CA ARG A 173 -5.34 -12.49 -10.39
C ARG A 173 -6.21 -12.47 -11.64
N GLY A 174 -6.76 -13.63 -11.99
CA GLY A 174 -7.65 -13.77 -13.14
C GLY A 174 -6.96 -13.62 -14.49
N THR A 175 -5.62 -13.67 -14.53
CA THR A 175 -4.83 -13.68 -15.78
C THR A 175 -4.36 -15.10 -16.14
N LEU A 176 -3.89 -15.25 -17.39
CA LEU A 176 -3.05 -16.36 -17.84
C LEU A 176 -1.62 -15.84 -18.01
N ALA A 177 -0.65 -16.48 -17.35
CA ALA A 177 0.75 -16.11 -17.45
C ALA A 177 1.41 -16.68 -18.71
N LEU A 178 2.14 -15.85 -19.44
CA LEU A 178 3.10 -16.27 -20.46
C LEU A 178 4.47 -16.33 -19.82
N TRP A 179 4.96 -17.55 -19.56
CA TRP A 179 6.23 -17.77 -18.89
C TRP A 179 7.36 -17.96 -19.91
N THR A 180 8.30 -17.02 -19.95
CA THR A 180 9.34 -16.95 -20.99
C THR A 180 10.67 -17.58 -20.60
N ARG A 181 10.78 -18.15 -19.39
CA ARG A 181 12.03 -18.69 -18.83
C ARG A 181 12.76 -19.68 -19.74
N ASN A 182 12.04 -20.47 -20.54
CA ASN A 182 12.66 -21.51 -21.37
C ASN A 182 13.17 -21.03 -22.73
N LEU A 183 13.03 -19.74 -23.04
CA LEU A 183 13.70 -19.09 -24.18
C LEU A 183 15.15 -18.76 -23.80
N ARG A 184 16.04 -19.77 -23.74
CA ARG A 184 17.40 -19.67 -23.17
C ARG A 184 18.53 -19.66 -24.22
N SER A 185 18.25 -19.32 -25.47
CA SER A 185 19.29 -19.23 -26.50
C SER A 185 20.29 -18.12 -26.16
N ILE A 186 21.59 -18.36 -26.39
CA ILE A 186 22.64 -17.35 -26.26
C ILE A 186 23.58 -17.50 -27.45
N ARG A 187 23.88 -16.40 -28.17
CA ARG A 187 24.78 -16.39 -29.33
C ARG A 187 25.65 -15.15 -29.34
N TYR A 188 26.96 -15.33 -29.45
CA TYR A 188 27.91 -14.24 -29.72
C TYR A 188 28.06 -14.02 -31.23
N ASP A 189 28.08 -12.76 -31.64
CA ASP A 189 28.34 -12.33 -33.01
C ASP A 189 29.37 -11.19 -33.00
N PRO A 190 30.60 -11.43 -33.51
CA PRO A 190 31.65 -10.42 -33.50
C PRO A 190 31.43 -9.30 -34.53
N ALA A 191 30.46 -9.45 -35.44
CA ALA A 191 30.23 -8.57 -36.57
C ALA A 191 28.73 -8.40 -36.89
N PHE A 192 27.89 -8.33 -35.84
CA PHE A 192 26.45 -8.22 -35.95
C PHE A 192 26.03 -6.97 -36.73
N VAL A 193 25.04 -7.14 -37.62
CA VAL A 193 24.40 -6.07 -38.37
C VAL A 193 22.90 -6.11 -38.07
N PRO A 194 22.31 -5.05 -37.51
CA PRO A 194 20.86 -4.99 -37.27
C PRO A 194 20.08 -5.22 -38.56
N SER A 195 19.00 -5.99 -38.48
CA SER A 195 18.18 -6.33 -39.63
C SER A 195 17.59 -5.06 -40.28
N GLY A 196 17.65 -4.98 -41.61
CA GLY A 196 17.22 -3.80 -42.37
C GLY A 196 18.26 -2.68 -42.48
N CYS A 197 19.42 -2.78 -41.81
CA CYS A 197 20.50 -1.82 -41.96
C CYS A 197 21.09 -1.89 -43.38
N LYS A 198 21.05 -0.76 -44.11
CA LYS A 198 21.67 -0.62 -45.44
C LYS A 198 23.04 0.06 -45.41
N ARG A 199 23.50 0.50 -44.23
CA ARG A 199 24.78 1.21 -44.09
C ARG A 199 25.94 0.23 -44.20
N THR A 200 26.70 0.35 -45.28
CA THR A 200 27.91 -0.45 -45.51
C THR A 200 28.95 -0.20 -44.42
N GLY A 201 29.51 -1.27 -43.85
CA GLY A 201 30.61 -1.21 -42.88
C GLY A 201 30.21 -1.03 -41.41
N LEU A 202 28.93 -0.78 -41.09
CA LEU A 202 28.47 -0.71 -39.70
C LEU A 202 28.35 -2.14 -39.13
N LYS A 203 29.18 -2.47 -38.13
CA LYS A 203 29.21 -3.78 -37.46
C LYS A 203 29.39 -3.59 -35.96
N TYR A 204 28.72 -4.43 -35.18
CA TYR A 204 28.80 -4.44 -33.73
C TYR A 204 29.32 -5.79 -33.22
N LYS A 205 30.08 -5.79 -32.13
CA LYS A 205 30.21 -6.99 -31.30
C LYS A 205 28.94 -7.08 -30.47
N ALA A 206 28.22 -8.19 -30.57
CA ALA A 206 26.94 -8.33 -29.90
C ALA A 206 26.72 -9.74 -29.35
N ILE A 207 25.93 -9.82 -28.29
CA ILE A 207 25.34 -11.08 -27.82
C ILE A 207 23.82 -10.98 -28.01
N THR A 208 23.26 -11.95 -28.72
CA THR A 208 21.81 -12.17 -28.79
C THR A 208 21.42 -13.18 -27.70
N VAL A 209 20.45 -12.81 -26.86
CA VAL A 209 19.92 -13.67 -25.80
C VAL A 209 18.41 -13.86 -25.98
N GLY A 210 17.94 -15.08 -25.74
CA GLY A 210 16.53 -15.37 -25.56
C GLY A 210 15.95 -14.69 -24.32
N ALA A 211 14.63 -14.59 -24.26
CA ALA A 211 13.94 -13.83 -23.22
C ALA A 211 14.21 -14.36 -21.81
N GLY A 212 14.38 -15.67 -21.67
CA GLY A 212 14.52 -16.37 -20.40
C GLY A 212 15.94 -16.44 -19.84
N VAL A 213 16.93 -15.85 -20.52
CA VAL A 213 18.33 -15.87 -20.08
C VAL A 213 18.53 -14.96 -18.87
N ASN A 214 19.08 -15.53 -17.79
CA ASN A 214 19.46 -14.80 -16.59
C ASN A 214 20.88 -14.21 -16.69
N PHE A 215 21.22 -13.27 -15.81
CA PHE A 215 22.52 -12.60 -15.86
C PHE A 215 23.70 -13.54 -15.61
N ASP A 216 23.60 -14.46 -14.65
CA ASP A 216 24.65 -15.46 -14.40
C ASP A 216 25.02 -16.24 -15.68
N GLU A 217 24.00 -16.71 -16.40
CA GLU A 217 24.14 -17.44 -17.67
C GLU A 217 24.79 -16.57 -18.75
N ALA A 218 24.38 -15.30 -18.85
CA ALA A 218 24.93 -14.34 -19.81
C ALA A 218 26.37 -13.94 -19.49
N TYR A 219 26.72 -13.76 -18.20
CA TYR A 219 28.06 -13.39 -17.77
C TYR A 219 29.06 -14.53 -17.99
N ALA A 220 28.68 -15.76 -17.64
CA ALA A 220 29.49 -16.94 -17.89
C ALA A 220 29.77 -17.12 -19.40
N PHE A 221 28.74 -16.92 -20.23
CA PHE A 221 28.90 -16.98 -21.69
C PHE A 221 29.78 -15.84 -22.24
N ALA A 222 29.58 -14.60 -21.77
CA ALA A 222 30.39 -13.46 -22.21
C ALA A 222 31.89 -13.65 -21.88
N GLN A 223 32.19 -14.20 -20.71
CA GLN A 223 33.57 -14.54 -20.29
C GLN A 223 34.22 -15.54 -21.25
N GLN A 224 33.51 -16.57 -21.71
CA GLN A 224 34.02 -17.55 -22.68
C GLN A 224 34.40 -16.93 -24.03
N HIS A 225 33.79 -15.78 -24.36
CA HIS A 225 34.05 -15.05 -25.59
C HIS A 225 34.94 -13.81 -25.40
N ASN A 226 35.53 -13.63 -24.22
CA ASN A 226 36.41 -12.50 -23.87
C ASN A 226 35.78 -11.12 -24.14
N VAL A 227 34.49 -11.00 -23.79
CA VAL A 227 33.70 -9.78 -23.90
C VAL A 227 32.99 -9.48 -22.59
N THR A 228 32.67 -8.22 -22.35
CA THR A 228 31.84 -7.79 -21.22
C THR A 228 30.46 -7.41 -21.72
N ILE A 229 29.43 -8.05 -21.18
CA ILE A 229 28.05 -7.63 -21.31
C ILE A 229 27.66 -6.80 -20.09
N LEU A 230 27.05 -5.64 -20.32
CA LEU A 230 26.53 -4.82 -19.22
C LEU A 230 25.26 -5.49 -18.66
N GLY A 231 25.16 -5.52 -17.34
CA GLY A 231 24.01 -6.11 -16.68
C GLY A 231 23.85 -5.69 -15.23
N GLY A 232 22.80 -6.23 -14.60
CA GLY A 232 22.47 -5.99 -13.21
C GLY A 232 23.31 -6.82 -12.23
N TYR A 233 23.23 -6.45 -10.96
CA TYR A 233 24.00 -7.10 -9.89
C TYR A 233 23.41 -8.48 -9.51
N SER A 234 22.09 -8.64 -9.52
CA SER A 234 21.42 -9.90 -9.13
C SER A 234 21.48 -10.99 -10.21
N SER A 235 21.95 -12.17 -9.83
CA SER A 235 22.23 -13.32 -10.72
C SER A 235 21.04 -13.78 -11.57
N THR A 236 19.86 -13.87 -10.98
CA THR A 236 18.65 -14.44 -11.59
C THR A 236 17.71 -13.41 -12.21
N VAL A 237 18.14 -12.15 -12.36
CA VAL A 237 17.36 -11.17 -13.13
C VAL A 237 17.41 -11.55 -14.62
N GLY A 238 16.28 -11.45 -15.31
CA GLY A 238 16.18 -11.77 -16.74
C GLY A 238 16.67 -10.61 -17.61
N LEU A 239 17.70 -10.86 -18.41
CA LEU A 239 18.41 -9.84 -19.19
C LEU A 239 17.51 -9.12 -20.21
N SER A 240 16.70 -9.89 -20.93
CA SER A 240 15.73 -9.41 -21.93
C SER A 240 14.38 -8.98 -21.33
N GLY A 241 14.26 -9.01 -20.00
CA GLY A 241 13.00 -8.78 -19.28
C GLY A 241 12.80 -7.34 -18.82
N GLY A 242 12.08 -7.19 -17.71
CA GLY A 242 11.77 -5.89 -17.11
C GLY A 242 13.00 -5.02 -16.84
N TRP A 243 14.18 -5.61 -16.61
CA TRP A 243 15.45 -4.90 -16.43
C TRP A 243 15.74 -3.98 -17.62
N VAL A 244 15.97 -4.54 -18.82
CA VAL A 244 16.26 -3.72 -20.00
C VAL A 244 15.02 -2.94 -20.46
N LEU A 245 13.82 -3.47 -20.27
CA LEU A 245 12.61 -2.80 -20.77
C LEU A 245 12.24 -1.52 -19.99
N ASN A 246 12.84 -1.27 -18.82
CA ASN A 246 12.62 -0.07 -18.00
C ASN A 246 13.89 0.78 -17.78
N GLY A 247 15.00 0.48 -18.44
CA GLY A 247 16.28 1.20 -18.26
C GLY A 247 17.45 0.24 -18.07
N GLY A 248 17.46 -0.45 -16.93
CA GLY A 248 18.47 -1.44 -16.62
C GLY A 248 19.81 -0.81 -16.24
N HIS A 249 19.96 -0.44 -14.98
CA HIS A 249 21.25 0.07 -14.51
C HIS A 249 22.27 -1.06 -14.30
N SER A 250 23.54 -0.68 -14.25
CA SER A 250 24.71 -1.52 -13.99
C SER A 250 25.71 -0.73 -13.17
N ILE A 251 26.59 -1.38 -12.40
CA ILE A 251 27.70 -0.67 -11.75
C ILE A 251 28.69 -0.08 -12.76
N LEU A 252 28.63 -0.54 -14.03
CA LEU A 252 29.38 0.02 -15.15
C LEU A 252 28.61 1.11 -15.91
N SER A 253 27.35 1.39 -15.54
CA SER A 253 26.54 2.42 -16.18
C SER A 253 27.18 3.81 -16.21
N PRO A 254 27.90 4.27 -15.17
CA PRO A 254 28.55 5.58 -15.19
C PRO A 254 29.42 5.84 -16.43
N VAL A 255 30.09 4.80 -16.94
CA VAL A 255 30.99 4.90 -18.10
C VAL A 255 30.33 4.38 -19.39
N TYR A 256 29.56 3.29 -19.30
CA TYR A 256 29.12 2.55 -20.48
C TYR A 256 27.61 2.68 -20.80
N GLY A 257 26.87 3.46 -20.01
CA GLY A 257 25.44 3.72 -20.22
C GLY A 257 24.52 2.69 -19.54
N LEU A 258 23.21 2.93 -19.63
CA LEU A 258 22.21 1.98 -19.14
C LEU A 258 22.09 0.78 -20.10
N GLY A 259 21.50 -0.32 -19.65
CA GLY A 259 21.18 -1.49 -20.47
C GLY A 259 20.37 -1.14 -21.72
N VAL A 260 19.40 -0.23 -21.59
CA VAL A 260 18.63 0.31 -22.74
C VAL A 260 19.49 0.96 -23.81
N ASP A 261 20.65 1.52 -23.45
CA ASP A 261 21.57 2.18 -24.38
C ASP A 261 22.39 1.15 -25.17
N ARG A 262 22.38 -0.11 -24.74
CA ARG A 262 23.17 -1.20 -25.31
C ARG A 262 22.39 -2.06 -26.30
N VAL A 263 21.07 -1.95 -26.34
CA VAL A 263 20.25 -2.80 -27.22
C VAL A 263 20.35 -2.33 -28.67
N LEU A 264 20.56 -3.29 -29.56
CA LEU A 264 20.62 -3.08 -31.01
C LEU A 264 19.34 -3.55 -31.73
N GLU A 265 18.69 -4.61 -31.22
CA GLU A 265 17.52 -5.21 -31.85
C GLU A 265 16.70 -6.04 -30.84
N PHE A 266 15.37 -6.01 -30.97
CA PHE A 266 14.46 -6.94 -30.32
C PHE A 266 13.71 -7.79 -31.35
N LYS A 267 13.40 -9.04 -31.01
CA LYS A 267 12.28 -9.76 -31.61
C LYS A 267 11.13 -9.84 -30.62
N VAL A 268 9.95 -9.43 -31.06
CA VAL A 268 8.79 -9.23 -30.20
C VAL A 268 7.52 -9.63 -30.93
N VAL A 269 6.59 -10.26 -30.23
CA VAL A 269 5.20 -10.41 -30.70
C VAL A 269 4.38 -9.36 -29.98
N THR A 270 3.72 -8.45 -30.71
CA THR A 270 2.85 -7.43 -30.08
C THR A 270 1.39 -7.91 -30.03
N PRO A 271 0.51 -7.22 -29.27
CA PRO A 271 -0.86 -7.66 -29.04
C PRO A 271 -1.76 -7.83 -30.27
N ASP A 272 -1.40 -7.26 -31.41
CA ASP A 272 -2.06 -7.53 -32.70
C ASP A 272 -1.68 -8.88 -33.33
N GLY A 273 -0.87 -9.70 -32.65
CA GLY A 273 -0.51 -11.04 -33.06
C GLY A 273 0.58 -11.09 -34.15
N VAL A 274 1.33 -10.01 -34.37
CA VAL A 274 2.39 -9.97 -35.40
C VAL A 274 3.77 -10.06 -34.75
N PHE A 275 4.58 -10.99 -35.27
CA PHE A 275 5.99 -11.14 -34.92
C PHE A 275 6.85 -10.09 -35.66
N ARG A 276 7.56 -9.26 -34.90
CA ARG A 276 8.29 -8.10 -35.40
C ARG A 276 9.75 -8.15 -35.00
N THR A 277 10.57 -7.53 -35.85
CA THR A 277 11.90 -7.07 -35.49
C THR A 277 11.83 -5.56 -35.22
N ALA A 278 12.25 -5.13 -34.03
CA ALA A 278 12.28 -3.71 -33.66
C ALA A 278 13.73 -3.27 -33.45
N ASN A 279 14.18 -2.31 -34.27
CA ASN A 279 15.49 -1.68 -34.20
C ASN A 279 15.42 -0.26 -34.83
N GLU A 280 16.55 0.40 -35.02
CA GLU A 280 16.60 1.76 -35.61
C GLU A 280 16.12 1.84 -37.07
N TYR A 281 16.07 0.71 -37.79
CA TYR A 281 15.79 0.64 -39.23
C TYR A 281 14.38 0.13 -39.55
N GLN A 282 13.68 -0.47 -38.57
CA GLN A 282 12.33 -1.00 -38.72
C GLN A 282 11.60 -1.03 -37.38
N ASN A 283 10.32 -0.66 -37.38
CA ASN A 283 9.50 -0.51 -36.16
C ASN A 283 10.21 0.36 -35.10
N ALA A 284 10.84 1.47 -35.53
CA ALA A 284 11.70 2.30 -34.68
C ALA A 284 10.96 2.96 -33.51
N ASP A 285 9.65 3.20 -33.66
CA ASP A 285 8.78 3.67 -32.58
C ASP A 285 8.60 2.62 -31.48
N LEU A 286 8.40 1.35 -31.86
CA LEU A 286 8.35 0.21 -30.94
C LEU A 286 9.72 -0.04 -30.30
N PHE A 287 10.80 0.06 -31.08
CA PHE A 287 12.17 -0.08 -30.57
C PHE A 287 12.48 0.96 -29.50
N TRP A 288 12.11 2.23 -29.76
CA TRP A 288 12.23 3.30 -28.78
C TRP A 288 11.44 3.00 -27.50
N ALA A 289 10.18 2.56 -27.63
CA ALA A 289 9.33 2.25 -26.48
C ALA A 289 9.79 1.04 -25.66
N LEU A 290 10.33 0.01 -26.31
CA LEU A 290 10.92 -1.15 -25.61
C LEU A 290 12.21 -0.78 -24.86
N ARG A 291 12.88 0.32 -25.22
CA ARG A 291 14.07 0.83 -24.53
C ARG A 291 13.72 1.80 -23.40
N GLY A 292 12.89 1.34 -22.45
CA GLY A 292 12.61 2.05 -21.19
C GLY A 292 11.14 2.32 -20.88
N GLY A 293 10.20 2.00 -21.78
CA GLY A 293 8.77 2.24 -21.60
C GLY A 293 8.06 1.20 -20.73
N GLY A 294 8.77 0.16 -20.32
CA GLY A 294 8.32 -0.84 -19.38
C GLY A 294 7.96 -2.19 -19.98
N GLY A 295 8.40 -3.26 -19.30
CA GLY A 295 7.98 -4.62 -19.60
C GLY A 295 6.49 -4.84 -19.32
N GLY A 296 5.89 -5.84 -19.99
CA GLY A 296 4.47 -6.14 -19.81
C GLY A 296 3.51 -5.25 -20.63
N THR A 297 4.03 -4.29 -21.42
CA THR A 297 3.21 -3.21 -22.01
C THR A 297 3.03 -3.33 -23.52
N PHE A 298 4.13 -3.47 -24.28
CA PHE A 298 4.11 -3.31 -25.75
C PHE A 298 4.10 -4.64 -26.53
N GLY A 299 4.37 -5.75 -25.84
CA GLY A 299 4.42 -7.09 -26.44
C GLY A 299 5.29 -8.05 -25.62
N VAL A 300 5.36 -9.30 -26.08
CA VAL A 300 6.23 -10.32 -25.51
C VAL A 300 7.54 -10.35 -26.29
N VAL A 301 8.62 -9.91 -25.66
CA VAL A 301 9.98 -10.04 -26.19
C VAL A 301 10.39 -11.50 -26.14
N LEU A 302 10.90 -12.02 -27.25
CA LEU A 302 11.41 -13.40 -27.37
C LEU A 302 12.94 -13.45 -27.35
N GLU A 303 13.60 -12.45 -27.92
CA GLU A 303 15.04 -12.27 -27.86
C GLU A 303 15.42 -10.79 -27.94
N SER A 304 16.57 -10.46 -27.37
CA SER A 304 17.19 -9.14 -27.46
C SER A 304 18.66 -9.26 -27.82
N THR A 305 19.15 -8.35 -28.65
CA THR A 305 20.56 -8.29 -29.07
C THR A 305 21.23 -7.08 -28.48
N HIS A 306 22.30 -7.32 -27.72
CA HIS A 306 23.02 -6.31 -26.95
C HIS A 306 24.42 -6.12 -27.47
N ARG A 307 24.84 -4.87 -27.65
CA ARG A 307 26.22 -4.51 -27.89
C ARG A 307 27.05 -4.87 -26.65
N VAL A 308 28.14 -5.60 -26.86
CA VAL A 308 29.12 -5.93 -25.82
C VAL A 308 30.40 -5.14 -26.01
N GLU A 309 31.12 -4.95 -24.90
CA GLU A 309 32.47 -4.37 -24.93
C GLU A 309 33.51 -5.50 -25.01
N PRO A 310 34.73 -5.23 -25.48
CA PRO A 310 35.88 -6.08 -25.15
C PRO A 310 35.96 -6.31 -23.63
N ALA A 311 36.61 -7.38 -23.18
CA ALA A 311 36.80 -7.63 -21.75
C ALA A 311 37.30 -6.36 -21.03
N VAL A 312 36.48 -5.87 -20.11
CA VAL A 312 36.72 -4.62 -19.38
C VAL A 312 37.50 -4.92 -18.11
N ARG A 313 38.74 -4.45 -18.04
CA ARG A 313 39.52 -4.35 -16.80
C ARG A 313 38.96 -3.24 -15.93
N PHE A 314 38.86 -3.46 -14.62
CA PHE A 314 38.50 -2.42 -13.66
C PHE A 314 39.13 -2.66 -12.29
N VAL A 315 39.20 -1.59 -11.50
CA VAL A 315 39.56 -1.66 -10.08
C VAL A 315 38.27 -1.69 -9.26
N SER A 316 38.24 -2.56 -8.26
CA SER A 316 37.18 -2.67 -7.26
C SER A 316 37.67 -2.12 -5.93
N ALA A 317 36.80 -1.40 -5.24
CA ALA A 317 36.96 -0.94 -3.87
C ALA A 317 35.86 -1.56 -3.01
N ASN A 318 36.25 -2.36 -2.02
CA ASN A 318 35.36 -2.97 -1.04
C ASN A 318 35.73 -2.44 0.34
N ILE A 319 34.93 -1.50 0.85
CA ILE A 319 35.19 -0.81 2.11
C ILE A 319 34.00 -1.04 3.03
N ASN A 320 34.27 -1.43 4.27
CA ASN A 320 33.23 -1.71 5.28
C ASN A 320 33.74 -1.41 6.67
N PHE A 321 32.84 -1.05 7.58
CA PHE A 321 33.12 -0.88 9.00
C PHE A 321 31.86 -1.20 9.84
N PRO A 322 32.00 -1.52 11.14
CA PRO A 322 30.85 -1.71 12.02
C PRO A 322 29.99 -0.44 12.10
N SER A 323 28.70 -0.55 11.76
CA SER A 323 27.77 0.57 11.84
C SER A 323 27.38 0.87 13.29
N THR A 324 27.52 2.13 13.72
CA THR A 324 27.04 2.65 15.01
C THR A 324 26.12 3.86 14.81
N SER A 325 25.47 4.33 15.87
CA SER A 325 24.63 5.54 15.82
C SER A 325 25.43 6.82 15.53
N SER A 326 26.75 6.84 15.74
CA SER A 326 27.60 8.00 15.47
C SER A 326 28.43 7.88 14.20
N SER A 327 28.55 6.70 13.60
CA SER A 327 29.44 6.48 12.44
C SER A 327 28.79 6.76 11.08
N MET A 328 27.47 6.66 10.97
CA MET A 328 26.79 6.73 9.67
C MET A 328 26.86 8.12 9.03
N LEU A 329 26.45 9.16 9.76
CA LEU A 329 26.37 10.51 9.18
C LEU A 329 27.74 11.08 8.79
N PRO A 330 28.82 10.95 9.58
CA PRO A 330 30.13 11.42 9.15
C PRO A 330 30.66 10.65 7.92
N PHE A 331 30.37 9.35 7.82
CA PHE A 331 30.68 8.59 6.60
C PHE A 331 29.89 9.11 5.39
N MET A 332 28.59 9.33 5.55
CA MET A 332 27.74 9.86 4.49
C MET A 332 28.14 11.27 4.06
N GLU A 333 28.65 12.09 4.97
CA GLU A 333 29.20 13.41 4.65
C GLU A 333 30.41 13.32 3.70
N ILE A 334 31.35 12.41 3.97
CA ILE A 334 32.49 12.14 3.07
C ILE A 334 31.97 11.70 1.69
N VAL A 335 31.01 10.78 1.66
CA VAL A 335 30.41 10.28 0.42
C VAL A 335 29.75 11.42 -0.38
N VAL A 336 28.90 12.22 0.24
CA VAL A 336 28.20 13.34 -0.39
C VAL A 336 29.18 14.37 -0.94
N ASN A 337 30.21 14.74 -0.18
CA ASN A 337 31.19 15.74 -0.59
C ASN A 337 32.10 15.27 -1.73
N ASN A 338 32.38 13.96 -1.84
CA ASN A 338 33.23 13.41 -2.90
C ASN A 338 32.45 12.92 -4.14
N THR A 339 31.12 12.93 -4.12
CA THR A 339 30.28 12.30 -5.15
C THR A 339 30.57 12.79 -6.57
N LEU A 340 30.67 14.11 -6.79
CA LEU A 340 30.90 14.65 -8.14
C LEU A 340 32.29 14.31 -8.67
N LYS A 341 33.30 14.31 -7.80
CA LYS A 341 34.66 13.84 -8.15
C LYS A 341 34.62 12.38 -8.56
N TRP A 342 34.00 11.53 -7.74
CA TRP A 342 33.95 10.10 -8.02
C TRP A 342 33.16 9.75 -9.28
N ALA A 343 32.11 10.50 -9.58
CA ALA A 343 31.37 10.36 -10.82
C ALA A 343 32.26 10.63 -12.06
N GLN A 344 33.13 11.64 -12.01
CA GLN A 344 34.09 11.94 -13.08
C GLN A 344 35.23 10.92 -13.20
N GLU A 345 35.55 10.25 -12.10
CA GLU A 345 36.53 9.15 -12.06
C GLU A 345 35.93 7.79 -12.48
N GLY A 346 34.66 7.79 -12.90
CA GLY A 346 33.97 6.62 -13.42
C GLY A 346 33.63 5.58 -12.35
N TRP A 347 33.54 5.98 -11.08
CA TRP A 347 33.08 5.10 -10.02
C TRP A 347 31.59 4.77 -10.18
N GLY A 348 31.27 3.49 -10.11
CA GLY A 348 29.90 3.00 -9.99
C GLY A 348 29.82 1.78 -9.10
N GLY A 349 28.68 1.56 -8.45
CA GLY A 349 28.58 0.55 -7.39
C GLY A 349 27.42 0.75 -6.44
N HIS A 350 27.60 0.32 -5.21
CA HIS A 350 26.59 0.36 -4.17
C HIS A 350 27.20 0.87 -2.85
N ILE A 351 26.52 1.84 -2.23
CA ILE A 351 26.89 2.41 -0.94
C ILE A 351 25.73 2.22 0.05
N THR A 352 26.05 1.83 1.28
CA THR A 352 25.13 1.88 2.44
C THR A 352 25.71 2.76 3.52
N GLY A 353 25.02 2.99 4.64
CA GLY A 353 25.55 3.81 5.75
C GLY A 353 26.85 3.31 6.40
N SER A 354 27.37 2.14 6.03
CA SER A 354 28.64 1.60 6.54
C SER A 354 29.46 0.81 5.53
N THR A 355 29.06 0.78 4.26
CA THR A 355 29.76 0.03 3.22
C THR A 355 29.84 0.80 1.91
N LEU A 356 30.92 0.60 1.17
CA LEU A 356 31.12 1.08 -0.20
C LEU A 356 31.72 -0.05 -1.03
N VAL A 357 30.96 -0.50 -2.02
CA VAL A 357 31.40 -1.50 -3.02
C VAL A 357 31.28 -0.89 -4.40
N ASN A 358 32.35 -0.24 -4.83
CA ASN A 358 32.40 0.48 -6.11
C ASN A 358 33.49 -0.05 -7.01
N VAL A 359 33.30 0.09 -8.32
CA VAL A 359 34.29 -0.21 -9.34
C VAL A 359 34.55 1.01 -10.21
N SER A 360 35.76 1.13 -10.73
CA SER A 360 36.06 2.08 -11.80
C SER A 360 36.88 1.39 -12.90
N PRO A 361 36.43 1.45 -14.17
CA PRO A 361 37.21 0.96 -15.31
C PRO A 361 38.30 1.95 -15.75
N LEU A 362 38.34 3.16 -15.18
CA LEU A 362 39.23 4.25 -15.62
C LEU A 362 40.51 4.33 -14.78
N LEU A 363 40.47 3.86 -13.53
CA LEU A 363 41.57 4.03 -12.58
C LEU A 363 42.52 2.81 -12.55
N THR A 364 43.74 3.08 -12.10
CA THR A 364 44.68 2.10 -11.55
C THR A 364 44.46 1.92 -10.05
N VAL A 365 45.02 0.86 -9.45
CA VAL A 365 44.91 0.62 -8.00
C VAL A 365 45.46 1.79 -7.17
N GLU A 366 46.58 2.39 -7.59
CA GLU A 366 47.19 3.54 -6.91
C GLU A 366 46.29 4.78 -6.96
N GLN A 367 45.74 5.09 -8.14
CA GLN A 367 44.79 6.18 -8.30
C GLN A 367 43.50 5.95 -7.52
N ALA A 368 43.00 4.72 -7.47
CA ALA A 368 41.82 4.36 -6.70
C ALA A 368 42.03 4.56 -5.19
N LYS A 369 43.19 4.16 -4.66
CA LYS A 369 43.55 4.42 -3.25
C LYS A 369 43.62 5.91 -2.94
N ALA A 370 44.21 6.71 -3.84
CA ALA A 370 44.26 8.16 -3.69
C ALA A 370 42.87 8.82 -3.80
N SER A 371 42.02 8.33 -4.71
CA SER A 371 40.65 8.82 -4.91
C SER A 371 39.76 8.61 -3.68
N LEU A 372 39.89 7.45 -3.03
CA LEU A 372 39.07 7.01 -1.88
C LEU A 372 39.76 7.20 -0.52
N ALA A 373 40.87 7.93 -0.44
CA ALA A 373 41.72 8.01 0.75
C ALA A 373 40.96 8.39 2.03
N GLU A 374 40.02 9.34 1.94
CA GLU A 374 39.21 9.79 3.09
C GLU A 374 38.30 8.67 3.62
N VAL A 375 37.62 7.94 2.74
CA VAL A 375 36.74 6.83 3.14
C VAL A 375 37.54 5.65 3.69
N ILE A 376 38.71 5.36 3.10
CA ILE A 376 39.61 4.31 3.59
C ILE A 376 40.04 4.63 5.02
N ALA A 377 40.56 5.84 5.24
CA ALA A 377 41.00 6.29 6.57
C ALA A 377 39.83 6.28 7.58
N TYR A 378 38.64 6.70 7.17
CA TYR A 378 37.45 6.67 8.01
C TYR A 378 37.06 5.25 8.43
N ALA A 379 37.04 4.30 7.48
CA ALA A 379 36.70 2.91 7.78
C ALA A 379 37.71 2.27 8.74
N GLU A 380 39.01 2.44 8.49
CA GLU A 380 40.08 1.92 9.35
C GLU A 380 40.01 2.51 10.77
N ALA A 381 39.77 3.82 10.91
CA ALA A 381 39.60 4.47 12.20
C ALA A 381 38.39 3.97 13.00
N ASN A 382 37.37 3.43 12.31
CA ASN A 382 36.17 2.83 12.91
C ASN A 382 36.26 1.29 13.02
N GLY A 383 37.46 0.71 12.95
CA GLY A 383 37.66 -0.74 13.11
C GLY A 383 37.21 -1.57 11.92
N GLY A 384 37.07 -0.94 10.75
CA GLY A 384 36.72 -1.55 9.48
C GLY A 384 37.91 -1.97 8.63
N SER A 385 37.65 -2.22 7.35
CA SER A 385 38.64 -2.65 6.36
C SER A 385 38.37 -2.06 4.99
N ALA A 386 39.43 -1.92 4.18
CA ALA A 386 39.37 -1.52 2.78
C ALA A 386 40.20 -2.48 1.91
N SER A 387 39.57 -3.14 0.94
CA SER A 387 40.26 -3.92 -0.10
C SER A 387 40.12 -3.23 -1.46
N ILE A 388 41.26 -2.86 -2.05
CA ILE A 388 41.34 -2.27 -3.39
C ILE A 388 42.09 -3.24 -4.30
N GLU A 389 41.39 -3.80 -5.29
CA GLU A 389 41.89 -4.89 -6.12
C GLU A 389 41.57 -4.65 -7.59
N GLU A 390 42.42 -5.13 -8.50
CA GLU A 390 42.16 -5.07 -9.94
C GLU A 390 41.60 -6.40 -10.46
N PHE A 391 40.61 -6.32 -11.34
CA PHE A 391 40.02 -7.45 -12.04
C PHE A 391 40.24 -7.33 -13.56
N PRO A 392 40.63 -8.43 -14.22
CA PRO A 392 40.86 -8.44 -15.67
C PRO A 392 39.56 -8.43 -16.49
N SER A 393 38.44 -8.85 -15.90
CA SER A 393 37.12 -8.85 -16.51
C SER A 393 36.02 -8.84 -15.44
N TRP A 394 34.75 -8.71 -15.87
CA TRP A 394 33.58 -8.70 -14.99
C TRP A 394 33.37 -10.02 -14.23
N TYR A 395 33.53 -11.16 -14.88
CA TYR A 395 33.12 -12.44 -14.32
C TYR A 395 33.88 -12.86 -13.05
N PRO A 396 35.22 -12.72 -12.94
CA PRO A 396 35.92 -13.03 -11.69
C PRO A 396 35.52 -12.13 -10.50
N PHE A 397 35.19 -10.86 -10.75
CA PHE A 397 34.62 -9.98 -9.71
C PHE A 397 33.23 -10.45 -9.30
N TYR A 398 32.40 -10.81 -10.29
CA TYR A 398 31.06 -11.33 -10.09
C TYR A 398 31.06 -12.59 -9.20
N GLU A 399 31.90 -13.58 -9.50
CA GLU A 399 32.04 -14.79 -8.69
C GLU A 399 32.58 -14.51 -7.28
N LYS A 400 33.48 -13.53 -7.13
CA LYS A 400 34.10 -13.24 -5.84
C LYS A 400 33.21 -12.44 -4.89
N TYR A 401 32.46 -11.45 -5.40
CA TYR A 401 31.76 -10.47 -4.56
C TYR A 401 30.25 -10.46 -4.74
N VAL A 402 29.76 -10.77 -5.94
CA VAL A 402 28.34 -10.62 -6.25
C VAL A 402 27.57 -11.87 -5.85
N THR A 403 28.02 -13.05 -6.27
CA THR A 403 27.37 -14.32 -5.95
C THR A 403 27.46 -14.68 -4.47
N THR A 404 28.50 -14.23 -3.77
CA THR A 404 28.66 -14.45 -2.32
C THR A 404 27.81 -13.51 -1.47
N SER A 405 27.31 -12.42 -2.04
CA SER A 405 26.55 -11.38 -1.35
C SER A 405 25.08 -11.34 -1.79
N SER A 406 24.57 -12.45 -2.34
CA SER A 406 23.18 -12.53 -2.82
C SER A 406 22.19 -12.31 -1.68
N VAL A 407 21.26 -11.37 -1.87
CA VAL A 407 20.19 -11.13 -0.90
C VAL A 407 19.12 -12.21 -0.99
N ALA A 408 18.52 -12.55 0.16
CA ALA A 408 17.40 -13.49 0.24
C ALA A 408 16.19 -12.97 -0.56
N VAL A 409 15.55 -13.88 -1.30
CA VAL A 409 14.27 -13.66 -1.98
C VAL A 409 13.14 -14.35 -1.22
N GLY A 410 11.90 -14.32 -1.72
CA GLY A 410 10.75 -14.85 -0.99
C GLY A 410 10.38 -13.99 0.22
N VAL A 411 10.68 -12.69 0.12
CA VAL A 411 10.42 -11.69 1.16
C VAL A 411 9.47 -10.62 0.61
N THR A 412 8.73 -9.97 1.49
CA THR A 412 7.96 -8.78 1.11
C THR A 412 8.87 -7.56 1.14
N ARG A 413 9.05 -6.89 0.01
CA ARG A 413 9.90 -5.70 -0.08
C ARG A 413 9.34 -4.71 -1.10
N PHE A 414 9.06 -3.50 -0.66
CA PHE A 414 8.67 -2.38 -1.51
C PHE A 414 9.83 -1.39 -1.57
N PRO A 415 10.58 -1.35 -2.68
CA PRO A 415 11.60 -0.32 -2.85
C PRO A 415 10.92 1.04 -3.06
N GLY A 416 11.65 2.11 -2.79
CA GLY A 416 11.22 3.47 -3.08
C GLY A 416 12.44 4.26 -3.55
N SER A 417 12.81 4.07 -4.81
CA SER A 417 13.97 4.75 -5.38
C SER A 417 13.66 6.17 -5.84
N ARG A 418 14.67 7.04 -5.76
CA ARG A 418 14.69 8.37 -6.35
C ARG A 418 16.02 8.60 -7.05
N LEU A 419 15.97 9.15 -8.26
CA LEU A 419 17.16 9.55 -9.00
C LEU A 419 17.66 10.90 -8.46
N ILE A 420 18.90 10.94 -7.95
CA ILE A 420 19.48 12.15 -7.37
C ILE A 420 20.35 12.84 -8.44
N PRO A 421 19.96 14.03 -8.92
CA PRO A 421 20.67 14.70 -10.00
C PRO A 421 21.97 15.35 -9.52
N ARG A 422 22.92 15.53 -10.45
CA ARG A 422 24.20 16.23 -10.21
C ARG A 422 24.03 17.58 -9.52
N SER A 423 23.00 18.32 -9.90
CA SER A 423 22.69 19.66 -9.37
C SER A 423 22.50 19.71 -7.86
N VAL A 424 22.10 18.61 -7.21
CA VAL A 424 21.98 18.54 -5.74
C VAL A 424 23.35 18.58 -5.08
N PHE A 425 24.36 17.98 -5.70
CA PHE A 425 25.71 17.94 -5.16
C PHE A 425 26.52 19.21 -5.46
N GLU A 426 26.10 20.01 -6.44
CA GLU A 426 26.77 21.25 -6.84
C GLU A 426 26.60 22.36 -5.79
N THR A 427 25.49 22.38 -5.04
CA THR A 427 25.20 23.42 -4.04
C THR A 427 25.41 22.93 -2.62
N ALA A 428 25.78 23.84 -1.70
CA ALA A 428 25.92 23.51 -0.29
C ALA A 428 24.56 23.15 0.33
N GLU A 429 23.50 23.83 -0.09
CA GLU A 429 22.12 23.61 0.36
C GLU A 429 21.60 22.24 -0.06
N GLY A 430 21.90 21.80 -1.30
CA GLY A 430 21.48 20.49 -1.78
C GLY A 430 22.19 19.36 -1.03
N ARG A 431 23.50 19.48 -0.81
CA ARG A 431 24.27 18.54 0.03
C ARG A 431 23.74 18.51 1.47
N ALA A 432 23.46 19.66 2.08
CA ALA A 432 22.89 19.73 3.42
C ALA A 432 21.49 19.07 3.48
N SER A 433 20.65 19.27 2.47
CA SER A 433 19.32 18.64 2.38
C SER A 433 19.39 17.12 2.32
N LEU A 434 20.37 16.56 1.58
CA LEU A 434 20.62 15.12 1.57
C LEU A 434 21.08 14.61 2.93
N MET A 435 21.95 15.36 3.63
CA MET A 435 22.39 15.00 4.97
C MET A 435 21.23 15.04 5.98
N ASP A 436 20.34 16.03 5.88
CA ASP A 436 19.11 16.10 6.68
C ASP A 436 18.21 14.86 6.42
N PHE A 437 18.11 14.41 5.16
CA PHE A 437 17.40 13.18 4.81
C PHE A 437 18.06 11.92 5.40
N PHE A 438 19.40 11.84 5.41
CA PHE A 438 20.10 10.72 6.03
C PHE A 438 19.94 10.72 7.55
N ALA A 439 19.91 11.88 8.19
CA ALA A 439 19.61 11.99 9.62
C ALA A 439 18.18 11.53 9.94
N LEU A 440 17.22 11.86 9.08
CA LEU A 440 15.85 11.33 9.14
C LEU A 440 15.82 9.80 9.00
N LEU A 441 16.51 9.22 8.02
CA LEU A 441 16.60 7.76 7.90
C LEU A 441 17.18 7.14 9.17
N GLN A 442 18.24 7.74 9.73
CA GLN A 442 18.87 7.26 10.95
C GLN A 442 17.93 7.28 12.16
N SER A 443 17.14 8.35 12.32
CA SER A 443 16.22 8.50 13.46
C SER A 443 15.10 7.45 13.44
N MET A 444 14.78 6.91 12.27
CA MET A 444 13.85 5.79 12.08
C MET A 444 14.52 4.41 12.17
N GLY A 445 15.82 4.36 12.51
CA GLY A 445 16.60 3.12 12.53
C GLY A 445 16.87 2.53 11.14
N GLN A 446 16.79 3.35 10.08
CA GLN A 446 17.09 2.95 8.71
C GLN A 446 18.48 3.40 8.27
N THR A 447 18.97 2.79 7.19
CA THR A 447 20.22 3.14 6.53
C THR A 447 19.94 3.45 5.05
N PRO A 448 20.59 4.47 4.46
CA PRO A 448 20.44 4.71 3.03
C PRO A 448 21.01 3.55 2.22
N TYR A 449 20.41 3.29 1.06
CA TYR A 449 20.95 2.39 0.04
C TYR A 449 21.11 3.18 -1.26
N ILE A 450 22.33 3.23 -1.78
CA ILE A 450 22.71 4.15 -2.86
C ILE A 450 23.43 3.39 -3.97
N PRO A 451 22.70 2.85 -4.95
CA PRO A 451 23.27 2.55 -6.25
C PRO A 451 23.87 3.81 -6.93
N VAL A 452 25.18 3.80 -7.11
CA VAL A 452 25.94 4.80 -7.88
C VAL A 452 25.99 4.36 -9.34
N VAL A 453 24.90 4.62 -10.06
CA VAL A 453 24.64 3.97 -11.36
C VAL A 453 24.17 4.94 -12.44
N GLY A 454 24.14 6.24 -12.16
CA GLY A 454 23.84 7.27 -13.14
C GLY A 454 24.87 7.29 -14.28
N PRO A 455 24.47 7.33 -15.57
CA PRO A 455 25.37 7.26 -16.73
C PRO A 455 26.10 8.58 -17.01
N VAL A 456 26.82 9.11 -16.02
CA VAL A 456 27.38 10.48 -16.00
C VAL A 456 28.40 10.74 -17.12
N LEU A 457 29.22 9.76 -17.48
CA LEU A 457 30.26 9.87 -18.51
C LEU A 457 29.85 9.29 -19.86
N TYR A 458 28.70 8.63 -19.92
CA TYR A 458 28.24 7.99 -21.14
C TYR A 458 27.70 9.02 -22.14
N ASN A 459 28.27 9.04 -23.33
CA ASN A 459 27.80 9.89 -24.42
C ASN A 459 26.54 9.28 -25.06
N TYR A 460 25.37 9.72 -24.61
CA TYR A 460 24.08 9.28 -25.14
C TYR A 460 23.56 10.21 -26.23
N THR A 461 22.72 9.68 -27.12
CA THR A 461 21.92 10.51 -28.04
C THR A 461 20.60 10.86 -27.38
N GLU A 462 20.31 12.16 -27.28
CA GLU A 462 19.07 12.67 -26.68
C GLU A 462 17.82 12.08 -27.37
N GLY A 463 16.82 11.71 -26.57
CA GLY A 463 15.59 11.10 -27.05
C GLY A 463 15.71 9.72 -27.70
N SER A 464 16.89 9.08 -27.67
CA SER A 464 17.11 7.77 -28.31
C SER A 464 16.49 6.58 -27.57
N THR A 465 16.25 6.72 -26.27
CA THR A 465 15.55 5.76 -25.40
C THR A 465 14.28 6.38 -24.84
N SER A 466 13.36 5.55 -24.38
CA SER A 466 12.19 6.02 -23.62
C SER A 466 12.33 5.90 -22.11
N ALA A 467 13.51 5.50 -21.60
CA ALA A 467 13.83 5.58 -20.17
C ALA A 467 13.67 7.02 -19.66
N ALA A 468 13.31 7.18 -18.39
CA ALA A 468 13.08 8.49 -17.77
C ALA A 468 14.24 9.46 -18.08
N PRO A 469 13.99 10.67 -18.61
CA PRO A 469 15.05 11.63 -18.91
C PRO A 469 15.91 11.99 -17.69
N ALA A 470 15.33 11.92 -16.48
CA ALA A 470 16.02 12.13 -15.20
C ALA A 470 17.28 11.26 -15.04
N TRP A 471 17.34 10.07 -15.63
CA TRP A 471 18.54 9.23 -15.64
C TRP A 471 19.78 9.97 -16.15
N ARG A 472 19.61 10.85 -17.15
CA ARG A 472 20.73 11.53 -17.80
C ARG A 472 21.35 12.63 -16.93
N GLN A 473 20.64 13.06 -15.89
CA GLN A 473 21.15 14.01 -14.90
C GLN A 473 21.51 13.36 -13.56
N ALA A 474 21.05 12.14 -13.32
CA ALA A 474 21.28 11.39 -12.09
C ALA A 474 22.74 10.96 -11.92
N VAL A 475 23.23 11.02 -10.68
CA VAL A 475 24.46 10.32 -10.25
C VAL A 475 24.10 9.07 -9.45
N TRP A 476 23.12 9.22 -8.55
CA TRP A 476 22.64 8.15 -7.69
C TRP A 476 21.22 7.74 -8.03
N GLU A 477 20.91 6.50 -7.72
CA GLU A 477 19.58 6.04 -7.39
C GLU A 477 19.53 5.82 -5.88
N LEU A 478 18.89 6.72 -5.12
CA LEU A 478 18.78 6.60 -3.67
C LEU A 478 17.50 5.83 -3.31
N GLY A 479 17.66 4.73 -2.60
CA GLY A 479 16.56 3.88 -2.13
C GLY A 479 16.11 4.23 -0.70
N SER A 480 14.80 4.39 -0.53
CA SER A 480 14.10 4.36 0.76
C SER A 480 12.89 3.45 0.63
N GLY A 481 12.94 2.28 1.27
CA GLY A 481 11.95 1.22 1.09
C GLY A 481 11.18 0.87 2.35
N THR A 482 10.21 -0.01 2.21
CA THR A 482 9.48 -0.59 3.33
C THR A 482 9.28 -2.09 3.13
N SER A 483 8.99 -2.78 4.22
CA SER A 483 8.69 -4.22 4.24
C SER A 483 7.75 -4.52 5.39
N TRP A 484 7.13 -5.71 5.34
CA TRP A 484 6.33 -6.23 6.42
C TRP A 484 6.38 -7.76 6.47
N ALA A 485 6.21 -8.30 7.67
CA ALA A 485 6.20 -9.73 7.91
C ALA A 485 4.98 -10.40 7.25
N TRP A 486 5.07 -11.70 7.00
CA TRP A 486 4.02 -12.49 6.36
C TRP A 486 2.67 -12.40 7.10
N ASN A 487 2.69 -12.32 8.43
CA ASN A 487 1.52 -12.22 9.31
C ASN A 487 1.07 -10.78 9.62
N SER A 488 1.62 -9.77 8.94
CA SER A 488 1.27 -8.37 9.22
C SER A 488 -0.20 -8.07 8.92
N THR A 489 -0.87 -7.41 9.85
CA THR A 489 -2.28 -7.01 9.76
C THR A 489 -2.50 -5.91 8.72
N LEU A 490 -3.74 -5.72 8.27
CA LEU A 490 -4.06 -4.68 7.29
C LEU A 490 -3.73 -3.25 7.81
N PRO A 491 -4.02 -2.88 9.06
CA PRO A 491 -3.59 -1.58 9.61
C PRO A 491 -2.08 -1.36 9.54
N THR A 492 -1.28 -2.37 9.91
CA THR A 492 0.19 -2.28 9.83
C THR A 492 0.67 -2.11 8.38
N ARG A 493 0.09 -2.84 7.43
CA ARG A 493 0.42 -2.69 6.00
C ARG A 493 0.11 -1.28 5.49
N LYS A 494 -1.07 -0.73 5.83
CA LYS A 494 -1.44 0.66 5.49
C LYS A 494 -0.48 1.69 6.11
N GLN A 495 -0.10 1.52 7.37
CA GLN A 495 0.87 2.39 8.05
C GLN A 495 2.24 2.38 7.33
N LYS A 496 2.73 1.20 6.94
CA LYS A 496 3.99 1.05 6.21
C LYS A 496 3.94 1.72 4.83
N ILE A 497 2.79 1.68 4.15
CA ILE A 497 2.56 2.34 2.87
C ILE A 497 2.56 3.87 3.02
N ALA A 498 1.86 4.39 4.03
CA ALA A 498 1.88 5.82 4.33
C ALA A 498 3.31 6.30 4.63
N GLY A 499 4.08 5.53 5.41
CA GLY A 499 5.47 5.84 5.72
C GLY A 499 6.37 5.96 4.47
N ILE A 500 6.32 4.99 3.54
CA ILE A 500 7.13 5.07 2.31
C ILE A 500 6.67 6.21 1.38
N GLN A 501 5.37 6.53 1.33
CA GLN A 501 4.87 7.68 0.58
C GLN A 501 5.39 9.00 1.16
N SER A 502 5.37 9.17 2.49
CA SER A 502 5.98 10.33 3.15
C SER A 502 7.47 10.44 2.82
N MET A 503 8.22 9.34 2.84
CA MET A 503 9.66 9.39 2.54
C MET A 503 9.92 9.71 1.07
N THR A 504 9.06 9.21 0.17
CA THR A 504 9.10 9.54 -1.25
C THR A 504 8.88 11.05 -1.45
N ALA A 505 7.89 11.64 -0.78
CA ALA A 505 7.62 13.07 -0.85
C ALA A 505 8.79 13.92 -0.34
N VAL A 506 9.46 13.50 0.74
CA VAL A 506 10.64 14.21 1.25
C VAL A 506 11.75 14.27 0.21
N ILE A 507 12.11 13.13 -0.38
CA ILE A 507 13.21 13.11 -1.35
C ILE A 507 12.82 13.74 -2.69
N GLU A 508 11.53 13.74 -3.05
CA GLU A 508 10.99 14.50 -4.19
C GLU A 508 11.17 16.01 -4.00
N GLY A 509 10.93 16.54 -2.79
CA GLY A 509 11.16 17.95 -2.46
C GLY A 509 12.64 18.38 -2.57
N ILE A 510 13.57 17.46 -2.30
CA ILE A 510 15.03 17.70 -2.47
C ILE A 510 15.44 17.64 -3.96
N THR A 511 14.66 16.93 -4.78
CA THR A 511 14.99 16.64 -6.18
C THR A 511 13.87 17.02 -7.16
N PRO A 512 13.41 18.29 -7.16
CA PRO A 512 12.30 18.72 -8.01
C PRO A 512 12.63 18.49 -9.49
N GLY A 513 11.65 18.01 -10.25
CA GLY A 513 11.80 17.70 -11.69
C GLY A 513 12.66 16.45 -12.00
N SER A 514 13.19 15.76 -10.99
CA SER A 514 13.82 14.45 -11.18
C SER A 514 12.78 13.32 -11.30
N GLY A 515 13.23 12.08 -11.36
CA GLY A 515 12.38 10.89 -11.49
C GLY A 515 12.79 9.75 -10.56
N ALA A 516 12.21 8.58 -10.79
CA ALA A 516 12.49 7.33 -10.11
C ALA A 516 12.72 6.22 -11.14
N TYR A 517 13.50 5.22 -10.78
CA TYR A 517 13.66 4.04 -11.62
C TYR A 517 12.44 3.14 -11.46
N SER A 518 11.57 3.07 -12.47
CA SER A 518 10.29 2.36 -12.39
C SER A 518 10.36 0.87 -12.01
N ASN A 519 11.50 0.19 -12.17
CA ASN A 519 11.65 -1.17 -11.68
C ASN A 519 11.79 -1.24 -10.16
N GLU A 520 12.38 -0.23 -9.52
CA GLU A 520 12.67 -0.17 -8.09
C GLU A 520 11.96 1.02 -7.41
N ALA A 521 10.93 1.56 -8.06
CA ALA A 521 10.16 2.68 -7.57
C ALA A 521 9.13 2.25 -6.53
N ASN A 522 8.68 3.22 -5.73
CA ASN A 522 7.57 3.06 -4.81
C ASN A 522 6.28 2.74 -5.61
N PRO A 523 5.64 1.56 -5.43
CA PRO A 523 4.43 1.21 -6.17
C PRO A 523 3.27 2.18 -5.92
N PHE A 524 3.32 2.91 -4.81
CA PHE A 524 2.31 3.84 -4.35
C PHE A 524 2.62 5.32 -4.70
N THR A 525 3.61 5.59 -5.56
CA THR A 525 3.88 6.95 -6.09
C THR A 525 2.64 7.54 -6.74
N ILE A 526 2.22 8.73 -6.33
CA ILE A 526 0.99 9.37 -6.79
C ILE A 526 1.16 9.91 -8.22
N ASN A 527 2.19 10.72 -8.47
CA ASN A 527 2.57 11.28 -9.76
C ASN A 527 3.44 10.32 -10.61
N TRP A 528 3.11 9.02 -10.59
CA TRP A 528 3.92 7.96 -11.18
C TRP A 528 4.27 8.18 -12.66
N ARG A 529 3.37 8.77 -13.46
CA ARG A 529 3.62 9.06 -14.88
C ARG A 529 4.82 9.99 -15.08
N GLU A 530 4.86 11.07 -14.32
CA GLU A 530 5.95 12.04 -14.34
C GLU A 530 7.22 11.41 -13.76
N ALA A 531 7.13 10.78 -12.59
CA ALA A 531 8.28 10.19 -11.92
C ALA A 531 8.98 9.11 -12.76
N TRP A 532 8.22 8.27 -13.49
CA TRP A 532 8.76 7.07 -14.13
C TRP A 532 9.09 7.24 -15.62
N TRP A 533 8.44 8.18 -16.31
CA TRP A 533 8.75 8.46 -17.72
C TRP A 533 8.84 9.94 -18.07
N GLY A 534 8.36 10.85 -17.21
CA GLY A 534 8.37 12.28 -17.46
C GLY A 534 7.68 12.64 -18.78
N GLU A 535 8.32 13.52 -19.54
CA GLU A 535 7.87 13.96 -20.87
C GLU A 535 7.72 12.82 -21.91
N ASN A 536 8.32 11.65 -21.68
CA ASN A 536 8.19 10.51 -22.60
C ASN A 536 6.81 9.83 -22.54
N TYR A 537 6.02 10.05 -21.48
CA TYR A 537 4.79 9.30 -21.23
C TYR A 537 3.78 9.39 -22.38
N GLU A 538 3.51 10.59 -22.89
CA GLU A 538 2.52 10.78 -23.97
C GLU A 538 2.94 10.11 -25.28
N ARG A 539 4.24 10.09 -25.58
CA ARG A 539 4.77 9.38 -26.76
C ARG A 539 4.66 7.87 -26.55
N LEU A 540 4.98 7.37 -25.36
CA LEU A 540 4.80 5.96 -25.00
C LEU A 540 3.33 5.53 -25.12
N LEU A 541 2.39 6.36 -24.66
CA LEU A 541 0.96 6.08 -24.76
C LEU A 541 0.49 5.99 -26.21
N ARG A 542 0.98 6.85 -27.10
CA ARG A 542 0.70 6.74 -28.55
C ARG A 542 1.21 5.42 -29.14
N VAL A 543 2.40 4.98 -28.76
CA VAL A 543 2.96 3.68 -29.20
C VAL A 543 2.13 2.52 -28.62
N LYS A 544 1.73 2.60 -27.36
CA LYS A 544 0.85 1.62 -26.71
C LYS A 544 -0.46 1.49 -27.48
N ASN A 545 -1.14 2.60 -27.77
CA ASN A 545 -2.41 2.59 -28.51
C ASN A 545 -2.26 2.10 -29.95
N LYS A 546 -1.08 2.27 -30.57
CA LYS A 546 -0.80 1.74 -31.91
C LYS A 546 -0.69 0.20 -31.92
N TYR A 547 0.03 -0.38 -30.96
CA TYR A 547 0.33 -1.82 -30.96
C TYR A 547 -0.62 -2.65 -30.08
N ASP A 548 -1.36 -2.03 -29.17
CA ASP A 548 -2.36 -2.64 -28.29
C ASP A 548 -3.61 -1.76 -28.11
N PRO A 549 -4.36 -1.47 -29.20
CA PRO A 549 -5.55 -0.62 -29.14
C PRO A 549 -6.69 -1.22 -28.30
N ARG A 550 -6.60 -2.51 -27.94
CA ARG A 550 -7.62 -3.24 -27.16
C ARG A 550 -7.24 -3.43 -25.70
N GLY A 551 -6.05 -2.96 -25.28
CA GLY A 551 -5.56 -3.10 -23.91
C GLY A 551 -5.46 -4.56 -23.45
N LEU A 552 -5.00 -5.47 -24.31
CA LEU A 552 -4.83 -6.89 -23.97
C LEU A 552 -3.73 -7.10 -22.92
N LEU A 553 -2.75 -6.19 -22.89
CA LEU A 553 -1.72 -6.13 -21.87
C LEU A 553 -1.98 -4.96 -20.93
N LYS A 554 -2.26 -5.26 -19.66
CA LYS A 554 -2.39 -4.27 -18.59
C LYS A 554 -1.65 -4.77 -17.35
N CYS A 555 -0.92 -3.87 -16.69
CA CYS A 555 -0.23 -4.12 -15.43
C CYS A 555 -0.25 -2.85 -14.57
N TRP A 556 -0.08 -3.01 -13.25
CA TRP A 556 -0.14 -1.93 -12.28
C TRP A 556 0.73 -0.75 -12.71
N LYS A 557 0.08 0.41 -12.93
CA LYS A 557 0.72 1.67 -13.34
C LYS A 557 1.69 1.50 -14.52
N CYS A 558 1.41 0.61 -15.45
CA CYS A 558 2.13 0.53 -16.73
C CYS A 558 1.61 1.62 -17.69
N VAL A 559 2.31 1.89 -18.79
CA VAL A 559 1.82 2.85 -19.80
C VAL A 559 0.45 2.40 -20.33
N GLY A 560 -0.54 3.30 -20.27
CA GLY A 560 -1.94 3.00 -20.60
C GLY A 560 -2.77 2.51 -19.42
N TRP A 561 -2.23 2.53 -18.19
CA TRP A 561 -2.99 2.31 -16.96
C TRP A 561 -3.94 3.48 -16.66
N GLU A 562 -5.17 3.14 -16.31
CA GLU A 562 -6.20 4.08 -15.85
C GLU A 562 -6.53 3.80 -14.38
N GLU A 563 -6.87 4.84 -13.61
CA GLU A 563 -7.21 4.66 -12.18
C GLU A 563 -8.47 3.81 -11.98
N SER A 564 -9.34 3.72 -12.99
CA SER A 564 -10.47 2.78 -13.03
C SER A 564 -10.03 1.30 -12.97
N ASP A 565 -8.82 0.96 -13.42
CA ASP A 565 -8.27 -0.39 -13.35
C ASP A 565 -7.83 -0.77 -11.92
N ALA A 566 -7.73 0.19 -10.99
CA ALA A 566 -7.24 -0.02 -9.63
C ALA A 566 -8.02 -1.09 -8.88
N ALA A 567 -9.35 -1.19 -9.06
CA ALA A 567 -10.19 -2.20 -8.41
C ALA A 567 -9.75 -3.66 -8.68
N THR A 568 -8.93 -3.89 -9.71
CA THR A 568 -8.41 -5.22 -10.08
C THR A 568 -6.98 -5.48 -9.59
N SER A 569 -6.38 -4.55 -8.84
CA SER A 569 -5.00 -4.63 -8.34
C SER A 569 -4.94 -5.03 -6.86
N PRO A 570 -3.93 -5.83 -6.45
CA PRO A 570 -3.67 -6.11 -5.03
C PRO A 570 -3.33 -4.87 -4.19
N PHE A 571 -3.05 -3.73 -4.82
CA PHE A 571 -2.69 -2.47 -4.17
C PHE A 571 -3.86 -1.50 -3.94
N ALA A 572 -5.07 -1.79 -4.45
CA ALA A 572 -6.19 -0.85 -4.51
C ALA A 572 -6.66 -0.31 -3.15
N ALA A 573 -7.04 -1.19 -2.22
CA ALA A 573 -7.53 -0.81 -0.89
C ALA A 573 -6.42 -0.34 0.07
N ALA A 574 -5.16 -0.48 -0.36
CA ALA A 574 -4.00 0.02 0.37
C ALA A 574 -3.61 1.46 -0.06
N SER A 575 -4.12 1.93 -1.22
CA SER A 575 -3.84 3.25 -1.81
C SER A 575 -5.01 4.23 -1.74
N ALA A 576 -6.21 3.77 -1.33
CA ALA A 576 -7.44 4.57 -1.36
C ALA A 576 -7.50 5.70 -0.30
N THR A 577 -6.59 5.69 0.70
CA THR A 577 -6.61 6.65 1.82
C THR A 577 -6.25 8.09 1.42
N LEU A 578 -5.74 8.36 0.23
CA LEU A 578 -5.13 9.67 -0.09
C LEU A 578 -5.50 10.27 -1.45
N SER A 579 -6.41 9.66 -2.22
CA SER A 579 -6.89 10.21 -3.51
C SER A 579 -7.65 11.55 -3.38
N MET A 580 -7.87 12.08 -2.17
CA MET A 580 -8.66 13.30 -1.92
C MET A 580 -7.83 14.57 -1.68
N GLN A 581 -6.49 14.51 -1.59
CA GLN A 581 -5.70 15.73 -1.37
C GLN A 581 -5.41 16.57 -2.64
N SER A 582 -5.85 16.14 -3.83
CA SER A 582 -5.62 16.87 -5.09
C SER A 582 -6.88 17.44 -5.76
N ARG A 583 -7.99 17.62 -5.03
CA ARG A 583 -9.11 18.42 -5.56
C ARG A 583 -8.88 19.90 -5.24
N ASN A 584 -8.58 20.67 -6.29
CA ASN A 584 -8.57 22.13 -6.40
C ASN A 584 -9.01 22.90 -5.15
N PHE A 585 -8.05 23.21 -4.27
CA PHE A 585 -8.16 24.34 -3.36
C PHE A 585 -7.67 25.58 -4.12
N THR A 586 -8.55 26.54 -4.34
CA THR A 586 -8.20 27.84 -4.95
C THR A 586 -8.16 28.87 -3.82
N PRO A 587 -6.98 29.32 -3.37
CA PRO A 587 -6.89 30.48 -2.48
C PRO A 587 -7.22 31.76 -3.28
N PRO A 588 -7.57 32.87 -2.63
CA PRO A 588 -7.74 34.16 -3.30
C PRO A 588 -6.42 34.61 -3.96
N ARG A 589 -6.31 34.38 -5.27
CA ARG A 589 -5.60 35.06 -6.39
C ARG A 589 -4.30 35.89 -6.19
N LYS A 590 -3.67 36.00 -5.03
CA LYS A 590 -2.47 36.85 -4.86
C LYS A 590 -1.22 36.17 -4.31
N ILE A 591 -1.32 34.98 -3.73
CA ILE A 591 -0.14 34.20 -3.33
C ILE A 591 0.47 33.44 -4.53
N GLU A 592 -0.30 33.21 -5.59
CA GLU A 592 0.19 32.52 -6.81
C GLU A 592 1.16 33.39 -7.65
N ASP A 593 1.07 34.73 -7.55
CA ASP A 593 1.83 35.65 -8.40
C ASP A 593 3.23 35.99 -7.84
N CYS A 594 3.47 35.88 -6.53
CA CYS A 594 4.81 36.08 -5.94
C CYS A 594 5.78 34.91 -6.15
N ILE A 595 5.30 33.78 -6.69
CA ILE A 595 6.09 32.54 -6.84
C ILE A 595 6.57 32.35 -8.30
N GLN A 596 6.17 33.21 -9.23
CA GLN A 596 6.50 33.08 -10.66
C GLN A 596 7.56 34.10 -11.16
N SER A 597 8.82 33.98 -10.71
CA SER A 597 10.03 34.38 -11.47
C SER A 597 11.30 33.81 -10.78
N PRO A 598 12.37 33.43 -11.50
CA PRO A 598 13.08 32.18 -11.22
C PRO A 598 14.17 32.32 -10.16
N VAL A 599 13.83 32.17 -8.88
CA VAL A 599 14.79 31.81 -7.83
C VAL A 599 14.17 30.78 -6.88
N LYS A 600 14.40 29.50 -7.21
CA LYS A 600 14.48 28.31 -6.35
C LYS A 600 13.57 28.27 -5.10
N MET A 601 12.33 27.86 -5.31
CA MET A 601 11.44 27.25 -4.31
C MET A 601 12.16 26.09 -3.58
N ALA A 602 12.41 26.26 -2.28
CA ALA A 602 13.15 25.31 -1.44
C ALA A 602 12.23 24.66 -0.40
N SER A 603 11.69 23.50 -0.78
CA SER A 603 10.76 22.70 0.04
C SER A 603 11.42 22.21 1.28
N PHE A 604 10.82 22.46 2.45
CA PHE A 604 11.27 21.77 3.65
C PHE A 604 10.16 21.25 4.53
N LEU A 605 10.35 19.97 4.82
CA LEU A 605 9.41 19.01 5.29
C LEU A 605 9.55 18.74 6.78
N ALA A 606 8.39 18.47 7.40
CA ALA A 606 8.21 17.70 8.60
C ALA A 606 8.83 16.33 8.66
N VAL A 607 9.48 16.09 9.79
CA VAL A 607 10.09 14.84 10.22
C VAL A 607 9.71 14.66 11.69
N ALA A 608 8.68 13.86 11.95
CA ALA A 608 8.37 13.35 13.28
C ALA A 608 9.15 12.05 13.52
N ALA A 609 10.03 12.03 14.51
CA ALA A 609 10.75 10.85 14.96
C ALA A 609 9.98 10.15 16.10
N TYR A 610 9.71 8.85 15.97
CA TYR A 610 9.19 8.01 17.06
C TYR A 610 10.26 7.03 17.53
N LEU A 611 10.62 7.13 18.82
CA LEU A 611 11.22 6.05 19.60
C LEU A 611 10.10 5.22 20.26
N THR A 612 10.22 3.89 20.27
CA THR A 612 9.39 2.99 21.08
C THR A 612 10.19 2.38 22.23
N VAL A 613 9.61 2.41 23.44
CA VAL A 613 9.90 1.49 24.55
C VAL A 613 8.61 0.71 24.87
N ILE A 614 8.79 -0.54 25.29
CA ILE A 614 7.90 -1.70 25.26
C ILE A 614 6.74 -1.67 26.29
N ALA A 615 5.65 -2.37 25.89
CA ALA A 615 4.59 -3.01 26.69
C ALA A 615 3.66 -2.13 27.55
N ALA A 616 2.44 -1.96 27.06
CA ALA A 616 1.27 -1.80 27.91
C ALA A 616 0.22 -2.85 27.48
N ALA A 617 -0.36 -3.52 28.47
CA ALA A 617 -1.31 -4.61 28.32
C ALA A 617 -2.52 -4.20 27.46
N HIS A 618 -2.96 -5.09 26.56
CA HIS A 618 -4.24 -4.98 25.86
C HIS A 618 -5.37 -4.78 26.88
N PRO A 619 -6.25 -3.76 26.75
CA PRO A 619 -7.52 -3.79 27.46
C PRO A 619 -8.34 -4.95 26.89
N LEU A 620 -8.63 -5.94 27.73
CA LEU A 620 -9.46 -7.09 27.37
C LEU A 620 -10.84 -6.59 26.90
N SER A 621 -11.26 -6.99 25.68
CA SER A 621 -12.64 -6.80 25.23
C SER A 621 -13.62 -7.35 26.27
N THR A 622 -14.64 -6.55 26.64
CA THR A 622 -15.70 -6.96 27.56
C THR A 622 -16.51 -8.09 26.93
N ARG A 623 -16.37 -9.29 27.47
CA ARG A 623 -17.15 -10.45 27.02
C ARG A 623 -18.59 -10.32 27.51
N LEU A 624 -19.58 -10.46 26.62
CA LEU A 624 -20.99 -10.50 27.00
C LEU A 624 -21.41 -11.94 27.31
N TYR A 625 -22.22 -12.10 28.35
CA TYR A 625 -22.67 -13.41 28.83
C TYR A 625 -24.16 -13.61 28.53
N PRO A 626 -24.59 -14.85 28.23
CA PRO A 626 -25.99 -15.19 28.09
C PRO A 626 -26.79 -14.78 29.33
N THR A 627 -27.84 -13.98 29.15
CA THR A 627 -28.71 -13.53 30.24
C THR A 627 -30.16 -13.87 29.92
N VAL A 628 -30.94 -14.20 30.94
CA VAL A 628 -32.39 -14.41 30.82
C VAL A 628 -33.10 -13.10 31.15
N LEU A 629 -33.47 -12.34 30.13
CA LEU A 629 -34.36 -11.18 30.29
C LEU A 629 -35.79 -11.70 30.45
N ARG A 630 -36.24 -11.85 31.70
CA ARG A 630 -37.62 -12.24 32.04
C ARG A 630 -38.61 -11.11 31.73
N ARG A 631 -38.75 -10.74 30.46
CA ARG A 631 -39.67 -9.68 30.01
C ARG A 631 -41.06 -10.20 29.67
N ASP A 632 -41.20 -11.52 29.54
CA ASP A 632 -42.50 -12.16 29.40
C ASP A 632 -42.67 -13.22 30.49
N THR A 633 -43.26 -12.82 31.62
CA THR A 633 -43.68 -13.74 32.68
C THR A 633 -44.83 -14.66 32.26
N THR A 634 -45.25 -14.62 30.99
CA THR A 634 -46.27 -15.52 30.41
C THR A 634 -45.72 -16.51 29.38
N ALA A 635 -44.49 -16.33 28.87
CA ALA A 635 -43.88 -17.25 27.90
C ALA A 635 -43.34 -18.51 28.59
N THR A 636 -44.24 -19.46 28.80
CA THR A 636 -43.99 -20.85 29.26
C THR A 636 -43.87 -21.80 28.07
N SER A 637 -43.22 -21.38 26.98
CA SER A 637 -43.28 -22.13 25.73
C SER A 637 -42.30 -23.30 25.73
N VAL A 638 -42.79 -24.43 26.23
CA VAL A 638 -42.24 -25.76 25.95
C VAL A 638 -42.45 -26.14 24.48
N GLU A 639 -43.24 -25.37 23.72
CA GLU A 639 -43.50 -25.59 22.30
C GLU A 639 -42.32 -25.13 21.42
N PRO A 640 -41.84 -25.96 20.48
CA PRO A 640 -40.76 -25.59 19.56
C PRO A 640 -41.17 -24.47 18.59
N VAL A 641 -40.33 -23.46 18.48
CA VAL A 641 -40.53 -22.31 17.57
C VAL A 641 -39.30 -22.13 16.66
N SER A 642 -39.49 -21.59 15.46
CA SER A 642 -38.36 -21.27 14.58
C SER A 642 -37.76 -19.91 14.90
N ALA A 643 -38.58 -18.94 15.31
CA ALA A 643 -38.14 -17.61 15.72
C ALA A 643 -37.76 -17.59 17.20
N ILE A 644 -36.49 -17.36 17.49
CA ILE A 644 -35.94 -17.30 18.85
C ILE A 644 -35.31 -15.93 19.14
N SER A 645 -35.23 -15.57 20.43
CA SER A 645 -34.56 -14.36 20.91
C SER A 645 -33.52 -14.72 21.96
N LEU A 646 -32.30 -14.25 21.79
CA LEU A 646 -31.14 -14.58 22.63
C LEU A 646 -30.53 -13.28 23.18
N TYR A 647 -30.61 -13.10 24.49
CA TYR A 647 -30.11 -11.90 25.18
C TYR A 647 -28.72 -12.13 25.77
N TYR A 648 -27.84 -11.13 25.61
CA TYR A 648 -26.49 -11.11 26.14
C TYR A 648 -26.24 -9.79 26.87
N GLN A 649 -25.53 -9.83 28.00
CA GLN A 649 -25.21 -8.64 28.80
C GLN A 649 -23.83 -8.81 29.48
N ALA A 650 -23.14 -7.70 29.76
CA ALA A 650 -21.94 -7.70 30.57
C ALA A 650 -22.24 -8.13 32.03
N ALA A 651 -21.24 -8.66 32.75
CA ALA A 651 -21.42 -9.10 34.14
C ALA A 651 -21.84 -7.94 35.07
N ALA A 652 -22.59 -8.25 36.13
CA ALA A 652 -23.40 -7.33 36.95
C ALA A 652 -22.69 -6.11 37.61
N ASN A 653 -21.36 -5.97 37.45
CA ASN A 653 -20.56 -4.89 38.03
C ASN A 653 -19.87 -3.99 36.98
N SER A 654 -20.16 -4.15 35.68
CA SER A 654 -19.52 -3.37 34.60
C SER A 654 -20.47 -3.08 33.45
N SER A 655 -20.88 -1.82 33.27
CA SER A 655 -21.61 -1.26 32.10
C SER A 655 -22.95 -1.91 31.70
N SER A 656 -23.93 -1.12 31.25
CA SER A 656 -25.25 -1.59 30.76
C SER A 656 -25.24 -2.14 29.32
N ILE A 657 -24.07 -2.46 28.76
CA ILE A 657 -23.95 -2.98 27.39
C ILE A 657 -24.64 -4.33 27.27
N GLY A 658 -25.56 -4.42 26.32
CA GLY A 658 -26.23 -5.66 25.97
C GLY A 658 -26.40 -5.83 24.46
N ALA A 659 -26.73 -7.06 24.08
CA ALA A 659 -27.10 -7.40 22.72
C ALA A 659 -28.30 -8.34 22.72
N LEU A 660 -29.24 -8.07 21.82
CA LEU A 660 -30.37 -8.92 21.51
C LEU A 660 -30.17 -9.52 20.12
N ILE A 661 -30.08 -10.85 20.05
CA ILE A 661 -30.02 -11.59 18.80
C ILE A 661 -31.39 -12.24 18.57
N GLN A 662 -32.06 -11.85 17.51
CA GLN A 662 -33.29 -12.47 17.03
C GLN A 662 -32.96 -13.30 15.80
N ALA A 663 -33.31 -14.59 15.80
CA ALA A 663 -33.00 -15.48 14.69
C ALA A 663 -34.24 -16.29 14.29
N ASP A 664 -34.51 -16.37 12.99
CA ASP A 664 -35.44 -17.37 12.44
C ASP A 664 -34.63 -18.57 11.96
N LEU A 665 -34.85 -19.72 12.59
CA LEU A 665 -34.07 -20.92 12.38
C LEU A 665 -34.72 -21.85 11.34
N GLN A 666 -33.89 -22.65 10.68
CA GLN A 666 -34.30 -23.63 9.68
C GLN A 666 -35.12 -24.77 10.28
N LEU A 667 -34.94 -25.03 11.58
CA LEU A 667 -35.61 -26.10 12.32
C LEU A 667 -36.38 -25.53 13.52
N PRO A 668 -37.47 -26.20 13.94
CA PRO A 668 -38.10 -25.90 15.23
C PRO A 668 -37.08 -26.01 16.35
N SER A 669 -37.11 -25.06 17.28
CA SER A 669 -36.06 -24.86 18.28
C SER A 669 -36.65 -24.62 19.66
N ILE A 670 -35.92 -25.08 20.69
CA ILE A 670 -36.23 -24.82 22.09
C ILE A 670 -35.02 -24.15 22.74
N VAL A 671 -35.26 -23.00 23.37
CA VAL A 671 -34.29 -22.33 24.23
C VAL A 671 -34.48 -22.85 25.64
N LEU A 672 -33.61 -23.76 26.08
CA LEU A 672 -33.82 -24.54 27.31
C LEU A 672 -33.79 -23.67 28.56
N GLU A 673 -33.04 -22.57 28.56
CA GLU A 673 -33.00 -21.64 29.69
C GLU A 673 -34.28 -20.81 29.89
N ASP A 674 -35.14 -20.72 28.87
CA ASP A 674 -36.44 -20.05 28.97
C ASP A 674 -37.52 -20.98 29.55
N VAL A 675 -37.23 -22.29 29.64
CA VAL A 675 -38.15 -23.27 30.22
C VAL A 675 -37.92 -23.38 31.73
N ASN A 676 -38.73 -22.67 32.52
CA ASN A 676 -38.62 -22.60 33.98
C ASN A 676 -38.56 -23.97 34.70
N ASP A 677 -39.19 -24.98 34.11
CA ASP A 677 -39.30 -26.32 34.69
C ASP A 677 -38.17 -27.27 34.27
N VAL A 678 -37.18 -26.80 33.51
CA VAL A 678 -35.92 -27.54 33.26
C VAL A 678 -35.02 -27.39 34.49
N SER A 679 -34.75 -28.50 35.17
CA SER A 679 -33.94 -28.52 36.40
C SER A 679 -32.44 -28.69 36.13
N SER A 680 -32.08 -29.41 35.07
CA SER A 680 -30.70 -29.60 34.65
C SER A 680 -30.62 -30.04 33.20
N VAL A 681 -29.48 -29.70 32.57
CA VAL A 681 -29.06 -30.23 31.28
C VAL A 681 -27.73 -30.93 31.49
N THR A 682 -27.51 -32.09 30.86
CA THR A 682 -26.23 -32.82 30.91
C THR A 682 -25.80 -33.15 29.50
N CYS A 683 -24.58 -32.75 29.13
CA CYS A 683 -24.05 -32.97 27.77
C CYS A 683 -22.91 -33.97 27.73
N SER A 684 -22.82 -34.69 26.62
CA SER A 684 -21.66 -35.44 26.16
C SER A 684 -21.32 -35.02 24.72
N VAL A 685 -20.30 -35.62 24.11
CA VAL A 685 -19.88 -35.29 22.73
C VAL A 685 -21.02 -35.48 21.71
N ASP A 686 -21.88 -36.49 21.91
CA ASP A 686 -22.92 -36.90 20.94
C ASP A 686 -24.34 -36.97 21.55
N SER A 687 -24.53 -36.51 22.80
CA SER A 687 -25.82 -36.56 23.48
C SER A 687 -26.08 -35.38 24.40
N LEU A 688 -27.35 -35.01 24.57
CA LEU A 688 -27.82 -34.01 25.51
C LEU A 688 -29.05 -34.53 26.26
N THR A 689 -29.02 -34.54 27.58
CA THR A 689 -30.13 -34.96 28.43
C THR A 689 -30.74 -33.75 29.14
N VAL A 690 -32.04 -33.53 28.95
CA VAL A 690 -32.84 -32.49 29.62
C VAL A 690 -33.66 -33.12 30.73
N THR A 691 -33.57 -32.58 31.95
CA THR A 691 -34.34 -33.05 33.11
C THR A 691 -35.38 -32.01 33.51
N PHE A 692 -36.62 -32.44 33.76
CA PHE A 692 -37.73 -31.58 34.14
C PHE A 692 -38.09 -31.76 35.63
N ASN A 693 -38.56 -30.70 36.29
CA ASN A 693 -39.10 -30.73 37.66
C ASN A 693 -40.63 -30.88 37.71
N SER A 694 -41.30 -30.87 36.55
CA SER A 694 -42.76 -30.82 36.41
C SER A 694 -43.25 -31.87 35.40
N THR A 695 -44.10 -32.78 35.86
CA THR A 695 -44.73 -33.80 35.01
C THR A 695 -45.60 -33.16 33.92
N THR A 696 -46.22 -32.01 34.20
CA THR A 696 -47.05 -31.28 33.24
C THR A 696 -46.20 -30.79 32.07
N THR A 697 -45.06 -30.16 32.35
CA THR A 697 -44.13 -29.60 31.36
C THR A 697 -43.44 -30.71 30.57
N PHE A 698 -43.05 -31.82 31.23
CA PHE A 698 -42.55 -33.01 30.55
C PHE A 698 -43.58 -33.60 29.57
N ASN A 699 -44.85 -33.70 29.98
CA ASN A 699 -45.92 -34.21 29.11
C ASN A 699 -46.20 -33.27 27.93
N GLN A 700 -46.10 -31.96 28.13
CA GLN A 700 -46.17 -30.98 27.06
C GLN A 700 -45.03 -31.20 26.06
N ALA A 701 -43.78 -31.26 26.52
CA ALA A 701 -42.62 -31.57 25.66
C ALA A 701 -42.78 -32.91 24.92
N TYR A 702 -43.30 -33.95 25.58
CA TYR A 702 -43.60 -35.25 24.96
C TYR A 702 -44.60 -35.14 23.81
N SER A 703 -45.60 -34.27 23.95
CA SER A 703 -46.64 -34.06 22.95
C SER A 703 -46.19 -33.18 21.79
N SER A 704 -45.34 -32.18 22.02
CA SER A 704 -45.01 -31.17 21.03
C SER A 704 -43.64 -31.26 20.40
N TRP A 705 -42.65 -31.88 21.04
CA TRP A 705 -41.31 -31.94 20.49
C TRP A 705 -41.21 -32.95 19.32
N PRO A 706 -40.72 -32.52 18.14
CA PRO A 706 -40.41 -33.43 17.04
C PRO A 706 -39.42 -34.49 17.49
N ARG A 707 -39.67 -35.75 17.10
CA ARG A 707 -38.80 -36.87 17.49
C ARG A 707 -37.39 -36.81 16.87
N SER A 708 -37.20 -35.97 15.86
CA SER A 708 -35.93 -35.65 15.18
C SER A 708 -36.05 -34.26 14.56
N HIS A 709 -34.93 -33.68 14.09
CA HIS A 709 -34.91 -32.38 13.42
C HIS A 709 -35.39 -31.21 14.32
N LEU A 710 -35.03 -31.29 15.60
CA LEU A 710 -35.24 -30.24 16.60
C LEU A 710 -33.87 -29.62 16.96
N LEU A 711 -33.82 -28.30 17.18
CA LEU A 711 -32.66 -27.63 17.76
C LEU A 711 -32.86 -27.38 19.24
N LEU A 712 -31.84 -27.67 20.05
CA LEU A 712 -31.80 -27.38 21.47
C LEU A 712 -30.72 -26.31 21.72
N VAL A 713 -31.11 -25.20 22.35
CA VAL A 713 -30.22 -24.10 22.72
C VAL A 713 -30.00 -24.10 24.23
N THR A 714 -28.76 -23.95 24.68
CA THR A 714 -28.39 -23.96 26.12
C THR A 714 -27.35 -22.89 26.44
N ASN A 715 -27.44 -22.28 27.63
CA ASN A 715 -26.54 -21.25 28.16
C ASN A 715 -25.55 -21.79 29.21
N HIS A 716 -24.68 -22.72 28.83
CA HIS A 716 -23.69 -23.36 29.74
C HIS A 716 -24.29 -24.25 30.85
N LEU A 717 -25.62 -24.49 30.87
CA LEU A 717 -26.24 -25.44 31.80
C LEU A 717 -25.60 -26.83 31.70
N GLY A 718 -25.00 -27.30 32.80
CA GLY A 718 -24.32 -28.59 32.82
C GLY A 718 -22.94 -28.62 32.15
N ASN A 719 -22.28 -27.47 31.98
CA ASN A 719 -20.97 -27.31 31.34
C ASN A 719 -20.93 -27.76 29.86
N CYS A 720 -22.04 -27.67 29.15
CA CYS A 720 -22.13 -28.04 27.73
C CYS A 720 -21.25 -27.18 26.80
N ASP A 721 -21.02 -25.93 27.18
CA ASP A 721 -20.34 -24.91 26.38
C ASP A 721 -19.45 -24.04 27.29
N ALA A 722 -18.74 -23.04 26.77
CA ALA A 722 -18.05 -22.07 27.63
C ALA A 722 -19.08 -21.15 28.33
N GLU A 723 -18.71 -20.55 29.47
CA GLU A 723 -19.62 -19.72 30.29
C GLU A 723 -20.26 -18.54 29.53
N ALA A 724 -19.58 -18.01 28.51
CA ALA A 724 -20.08 -16.91 27.67
C ALA A 724 -20.79 -17.36 26.38
N ASP A 725 -20.92 -18.67 26.16
CA ASP A 725 -21.43 -19.22 24.90
C ASP A 725 -22.83 -19.80 25.09
N ARG A 726 -23.60 -19.79 23.99
CA ARG A 726 -24.79 -20.63 23.86
C ARG A 726 -24.52 -21.78 22.91
N GLY A 727 -24.67 -23.01 23.38
CA GLY A 727 -24.58 -24.18 22.52
C GLY A 727 -25.85 -24.37 21.71
N LEU A 728 -25.68 -24.60 20.41
CA LEU A 728 -26.77 -25.05 19.53
C LEU A 728 -26.54 -26.53 19.19
N TYR A 729 -27.54 -27.35 19.46
CA TYR A 729 -27.46 -28.80 19.28
C TYR A 729 -28.59 -29.29 18.38
N ARG A 730 -28.24 -29.90 17.25
CA ARG A 730 -29.21 -30.54 16.35
C ARG A 730 -29.53 -31.94 16.84
N ALA A 731 -30.75 -32.17 17.29
CA ALA A 731 -31.23 -33.47 17.74
C ALA A 731 -31.56 -34.39 16.56
N ALA A 732 -30.82 -35.48 16.44
CA ALA A 732 -31.07 -36.55 15.48
C ALA A 732 -32.21 -37.48 15.95
N SER A 733 -32.33 -37.71 17.26
CA SER A 733 -33.40 -38.51 17.86
C SER A 733 -33.67 -38.10 19.31
N LEU A 734 -34.92 -38.20 19.77
CA LEU A 734 -35.32 -37.98 21.16
C LEU A 734 -35.86 -39.26 21.82
N LEU A 735 -35.34 -39.59 23.00
CA LEU A 735 -35.82 -40.66 23.88
C LEU A 735 -36.43 -40.04 25.14
N PHE A 736 -37.66 -40.45 25.48
CA PHE A 736 -38.42 -39.88 26.60
C PHE A 736 -38.50 -40.90 27.74
N HIS A 737 -38.21 -40.46 28.96
CA HIS A 737 -38.17 -41.32 30.15
C HIS A 737 -39.13 -40.78 31.22
N PRO A 738 -40.42 -41.21 31.23
CA PRO A 738 -41.43 -40.66 32.13
C PRO A 738 -41.16 -40.92 33.62
N SER A 739 -40.47 -42.01 33.97
CA SER A 739 -40.14 -42.35 35.36
C SER A 739 -39.09 -41.43 35.99
N THR A 740 -38.26 -40.81 35.17
CA THR A 740 -37.18 -39.89 35.60
C THR A 740 -37.42 -38.46 35.16
N LEU A 741 -38.52 -38.20 34.44
CA LEU A 741 -38.82 -36.91 33.79
C LEU A 741 -37.65 -36.37 32.96
N THR A 742 -36.97 -37.25 32.22
CA THR A 742 -35.82 -36.89 31.36
C THR A 742 -36.08 -37.13 29.87
N ILE A 743 -35.54 -36.24 29.03
CA ILE A 743 -35.50 -36.39 27.57
C ILE A 743 -34.03 -36.48 27.15
N THR A 744 -33.64 -37.60 26.57
CA THR A 744 -32.28 -37.82 26.04
C THR A 744 -32.28 -37.62 24.53
N ALA A 745 -31.56 -36.62 24.06
CA ALA A 745 -31.36 -36.33 22.65
C ALA A 745 -30.00 -36.89 22.19
N SER A 746 -29.96 -37.60 21.06
CA SER A 746 -28.70 -37.76 20.32
C SER A 746 -28.49 -36.50 19.50
N THR A 747 -27.36 -35.82 19.71
CA THR A 747 -27.14 -34.47 19.19
C THR A 747 -25.84 -34.37 18.42
N ARG A 748 -25.78 -33.40 17.51
CA ARG A 748 -24.54 -32.86 16.97
C ARG A 748 -24.51 -31.37 17.22
N LYS A 749 -23.39 -30.86 17.73
CA LYS A 749 -23.17 -29.43 17.93
C LYS A 749 -23.15 -28.72 16.56
N THR A 750 -23.80 -27.56 16.50
CA THR A 750 -23.93 -26.68 15.33
C THR A 750 -23.83 -25.23 15.80
N ASN A 751 -23.91 -24.26 14.90
CA ASN A 751 -23.91 -22.84 15.24
C ASN A 751 -25.05 -22.08 14.52
N LEU A 752 -25.26 -20.82 14.92
CA LEU A 752 -26.29 -19.95 14.34
C LEU A 752 -26.06 -19.68 12.86
N GLN A 753 -24.79 -19.53 12.43
CA GLN A 753 -24.43 -19.33 11.03
C GLN A 753 -24.93 -20.46 10.12
N GLN A 754 -24.99 -21.69 10.61
CA GLN A 754 -25.44 -22.85 9.84
C GLN A 754 -26.96 -23.05 9.90
N GLN A 755 -27.61 -22.65 10.99
CA GLN A 755 -29.02 -22.99 11.25
C GLN A 755 -29.99 -21.84 11.06
N ALA A 756 -29.55 -20.58 11.02
CA ALA A 756 -30.46 -19.46 10.81
C ALA A 756 -30.75 -19.23 9.32
N LYS A 757 -31.96 -18.76 9.03
CA LYS A 757 -32.36 -18.18 7.75
C LYS A 757 -32.11 -16.68 7.77
N THR A 758 -32.57 -16.02 8.84
CA THR A 758 -32.38 -14.60 9.09
C THR A 758 -31.90 -14.38 10.51
N ILE A 759 -31.01 -13.41 10.69
CA ILE A 759 -30.52 -12.98 12.00
C ILE A 759 -30.61 -11.45 12.06
N THR A 760 -31.22 -10.94 13.12
CA THR A 760 -31.20 -9.54 13.49
C THR A 760 -30.46 -9.40 14.81
N ILE A 761 -29.40 -8.59 14.85
CA ILE A 761 -28.63 -8.29 16.05
C ILE A 761 -28.81 -6.81 16.36
N VAL A 762 -29.32 -6.50 17.54
CA VAL A 762 -29.37 -5.15 18.09
C VAL A 762 -28.42 -5.10 19.27
N PHE A 763 -27.48 -4.16 19.30
CA PHE A 763 -26.47 -4.04 20.35
C PHE A 763 -26.28 -2.59 20.79
N GLY A 764 -25.82 -2.43 22.03
CA GLY A 764 -25.83 -1.14 22.74
C GLY A 764 -26.90 -1.18 23.83
N HIS A 765 -28.05 -0.54 23.59
CA HIS A 765 -29.21 -0.58 24.49
C HIS A 765 -30.34 -1.46 23.91
N PRO A 766 -30.41 -2.76 24.24
CA PRO A 766 -31.49 -3.64 23.77
C PRO A 766 -32.88 -3.28 24.33
N ASP A 767 -32.96 -2.32 25.27
CA ASP A 767 -34.19 -1.75 25.80
C ASP A 767 -34.39 -0.29 25.29
N PRO A 768 -35.38 -0.02 24.43
CA PRO A 768 -35.70 1.33 23.95
C PRO A 768 -36.07 2.33 25.05
N SER A 769 -36.35 1.88 26.27
CA SER A 769 -36.69 2.77 27.40
C SER A 769 -35.48 3.23 28.23
N GLN A 770 -34.28 2.68 27.97
CA GLN A 770 -33.04 3.03 28.68
C GLN A 770 -32.02 3.65 27.72
N HIS A 771 -32.12 4.96 27.49
CA HIS A 771 -31.21 5.72 26.61
C HIS A 771 -30.04 6.42 27.34
N LYS A 772 -29.56 5.89 28.47
CA LYS A 772 -28.45 6.51 29.21
C LYS A 772 -27.10 5.86 28.83
N ARG A 773 -26.47 6.43 27.80
CA ARG A 773 -25.07 6.32 27.30
C ARG A 773 -24.13 5.42 28.13
N GLU A 774 -23.84 4.20 27.69
CA GLU A 774 -22.91 3.30 28.43
C GLU A 774 -22.12 2.29 27.57
N LEU A 775 -21.55 2.70 26.45
CA LEU A 775 -20.17 2.31 26.09
C LEU A 775 -19.41 3.63 26.18
N ALA A 776 -18.64 3.88 27.22
CA ALA A 776 -17.91 5.13 27.37
C ALA A 776 -16.45 4.79 27.63
N THR A 777 -15.63 4.86 26.58
CA THR A 777 -14.18 4.89 26.74
C THR A 777 -13.78 6.36 26.86
N SER A 778 -13.11 6.75 27.95
CA SER A 778 -12.48 8.07 28.07
C SER A 778 -10.98 7.89 27.88
N ILE A 779 -10.39 8.64 26.96
CA ILE A 779 -8.94 8.62 26.73
C ILE A 779 -8.42 10.02 27.02
N ASP A 780 -7.63 10.15 28.07
CA ASP A 780 -6.89 11.37 28.38
C ASP A 780 -5.44 11.19 27.93
N LEU A 781 -5.03 11.99 26.94
CA LEU A 781 -3.67 12.02 26.43
C LEU A 781 -3.10 13.41 26.60
N ALA A 782 -2.16 13.56 27.52
CA ALA A 782 -1.31 14.74 27.63
C ALA A 782 0.08 14.42 27.05
N TRP A 783 0.54 15.26 26.13
CA TRP A 783 1.86 15.14 25.50
C TRP A 783 2.50 16.51 25.31
N SER A 784 3.83 16.58 25.43
CA SER A 784 4.64 17.70 24.97
C SER A 784 5.93 17.15 24.35
N GLY A 785 6.44 17.84 23.33
CA GLY A 785 7.61 17.35 22.60
C GLY A 785 7.73 17.98 21.21
N ASP A 786 8.79 17.63 20.50
CA ASP A 786 9.02 18.21 19.17
C ASP A 786 8.28 17.42 18.08
N LEU A 787 7.50 18.12 17.26
CA LEU A 787 6.98 17.59 15.99
C LEU A 787 8.11 17.46 14.96
N ILE A 788 9.11 18.34 15.04
CA ILE A 788 10.38 18.26 14.33
C ILE A 788 11.46 19.03 15.10
N ARG A 789 12.69 18.52 15.08
CA ARG A 789 13.89 19.27 15.51
C ARG A 789 15.03 19.00 14.53
N THR A 790 15.45 20.04 13.81
CA THR A 790 16.61 20.03 12.92
C THR A 790 17.51 21.23 13.22
N ASN A 791 18.64 21.35 12.53
CA ASN A 791 19.54 22.51 12.66
C ASN A 791 18.91 23.84 12.17
N GLY A 792 17.78 23.80 11.44
CA GLY A 792 17.14 25.00 10.86
C GLY A 792 15.67 25.22 11.21
N LEU A 793 14.98 24.22 11.76
CA LEU A 793 13.56 24.28 12.16
C LEU A 793 13.33 23.46 13.42
N THR A 794 12.69 24.09 14.40
CA THR A 794 12.12 23.43 15.56
C THR A 794 10.64 23.76 15.62
N ILE A 795 9.79 22.73 15.66
CA ILE A 795 8.38 22.87 16.01
C ILE A 795 8.17 22.07 17.29
N HIS A 796 7.97 22.78 18.38
CA HIS A 796 7.74 22.21 19.68
C HIS A 796 6.25 22.31 20.02
N ALA A 797 5.60 21.18 20.30
CA ALA A 797 4.32 21.20 20.98
C ALA A 797 4.56 21.44 22.48
N ASN A 798 4.25 22.66 22.92
CA ASN A 798 4.30 23.08 24.31
C ASN A 798 3.41 22.17 25.17
N HIS A 799 2.22 21.87 24.63
CA HIS A 799 1.28 20.89 25.16
C HIS A 799 0.35 20.41 24.03
N ALA A 800 -0.11 19.18 24.16
CA ALA A 800 -1.18 18.58 23.39
C ALA A 800 -2.02 17.75 24.34
N THR A 801 -3.27 18.14 24.55
CA THR A 801 -4.25 17.40 25.34
C THR A 801 -5.39 16.94 24.44
N LEU A 802 -5.85 15.72 24.66
CA LEU A 802 -7.01 15.18 23.97
C LEU A 802 -7.78 14.28 24.93
N ASP A 803 -9.03 14.65 25.21
CA ASP A 803 -10.03 13.86 25.90
C ASP A 803 -11.12 13.45 24.91
N ALA A 804 -11.40 12.16 24.82
CA ALA A 804 -12.40 11.61 23.91
C ALA A 804 -13.31 10.63 24.63
N ALA A 805 -14.63 10.84 24.53
CA ALA A 805 -15.66 9.92 25.00
C ALA A 805 -16.56 9.46 23.86
N ILE A 806 -16.68 8.14 23.68
CA ILE A 806 -17.36 7.54 22.51
C ILE A 806 -18.30 6.43 22.95
N SER A 807 -19.54 6.47 22.45
CA SER A 807 -20.54 5.39 22.60
C SER A 807 -21.07 4.91 21.25
N ILE A 808 -21.36 3.61 21.15
CA ILE A 808 -21.77 2.95 19.91
C ILE A 808 -23.01 2.08 20.16
N ASP A 809 -24.04 2.30 19.36
CA ASP A 809 -25.24 1.47 19.26
C ASP A 809 -25.38 0.98 17.80
N GLY A 810 -26.02 -0.17 17.57
CA GLY A 810 -26.19 -0.65 16.21
C GLY A 810 -27.24 -1.73 16.00
N ILE A 811 -27.65 -1.86 14.74
CA ILE A 811 -28.58 -2.88 14.26
C ILE A 811 -28.05 -3.53 12.98
N ILE A 812 -28.04 -4.86 12.97
CA ILE A 812 -27.58 -5.67 11.85
C ILE A 812 -28.65 -6.69 11.53
N ALA A 813 -29.30 -6.58 10.38
CA ALA A 813 -30.22 -7.59 9.86
C ALA A 813 -29.60 -8.28 8.65
N TYR A 814 -29.47 -9.61 8.73
CA TYR A 814 -28.72 -10.43 7.78
C TYR A 814 -29.51 -11.67 7.37
N HIS A 815 -29.57 -11.90 6.06
CA HIS A 815 -30.15 -13.10 5.48
C HIS A 815 -29.04 -14.10 5.13
N VAL A 816 -29.00 -15.22 5.85
CA VAL A 816 -27.87 -16.17 5.86
C VAL A 816 -27.75 -16.93 4.54
N GLU A 817 -28.87 -17.36 3.96
CA GLU A 817 -28.89 -18.18 2.74
C GLU A 817 -28.42 -17.39 1.49
N THR A 818 -28.90 -16.15 1.37
CA THR A 818 -28.58 -15.24 0.25
C THR A 818 -27.29 -14.46 0.50
N ARG A 819 -26.78 -14.49 1.73
CA ARG A 819 -25.62 -13.72 2.21
C ARG A 819 -25.78 -12.21 2.03
N THR A 820 -27.00 -11.71 2.21
CA THR A 820 -27.33 -10.29 2.02
C THR A 820 -27.74 -9.65 3.33
N ALA A 821 -27.15 -8.49 3.65
CA ALA A 821 -27.65 -7.64 4.73
C ALA A 821 -28.84 -6.79 4.25
N THR A 822 -29.87 -6.67 5.08
CA THR A 822 -31.08 -5.87 4.79
C THR A 822 -31.15 -4.61 5.63
N THR A 823 -30.39 -4.55 6.73
CA THR A 823 -30.23 -3.35 7.57
C THR A 823 -28.84 -3.37 8.18
N LEU A 824 -28.08 -2.29 8.04
CA LEU A 824 -26.79 -2.10 8.70
C LEU A 824 -26.70 -0.65 9.21
N GLY A 825 -27.14 -0.43 10.44
CA GLY A 825 -27.15 0.88 11.07
C GLY A 825 -26.17 0.93 12.24
N LEU A 826 -25.37 1.99 12.32
CA LEU A 826 -24.53 2.31 13.47
C LEU A 826 -24.83 3.73 13.94
N ASP A 827 -25.12 3.90 15.22
CA ASP A 827 -25.22 5.20 15.88
C ASP A 827 -23.98 5.40 16.75
N ILE A 828 -23.18 6.42 16.43
CA ILE A 828 -21.94 6.75 17.11
C ILE A 828 -22.10 8.12 17.77
N ALA A 829 -22.06 8.17 19.10
CA ALA A 829 -21.95 9.42 19.83
C ALA A 829 -20.49 9.70 20.15
N VAL A 830 -20.04 10.92 19.88
CA VAL A 830 -18.67 11.36 20.12
C VAL A 830 -18.68 12.67 20.90
N ALA A 831 -17.91 12.72 21.98
CA ALA A 831 -17.52 13.93 22.68
C ALA A 831 -16.00 14.03 22.62
N LEU A 832 -15.48 15.17 22.16
CA LEU A 832 -14.04 15.44 22.05
C LEU A 832 -13.74 16.78 22.69
N ASP A 833 -12.75 16.81 23.57
CA ASP A 833 -12.10 18.01 24.09
C ASP A 833 -10.61 17.93 23.75
N SER A 834 -10.04 19.00 23.23
CA SER A 834 -8.65 19.02 22.79
C SER A 834 -8.02 20.38 22.96
N SER A 835 -6.72 20.39 23.21
CA SER A 835 -5.90 21.60 23.14
C SER A 835 -4.54 21.27 22.55
N LEU A 836 -4.02 22.18 21.74
CA LEU A 836 -2.70 22.10 21.14
C LEU A 836 -2.04 23.47 21.23
N GLY A 837 -0.88 23.55 21.86
CA GLY A 837 -0.02 24.72 21.88
C GLY A 837 1.29 24.43 21.17
N LEU A 838 1.63 25.23 20.16
CA LEU A 838 2.84 25.10 19.36
C LEU A 838 3.74 26.32 19.52
N SER A 839 5.05 26.07 19.56
CA SER A 839 6.12 27.05 19.38
C SER A 839 6.95 26.65 18.16
N VAL A 840 7.18 27.58 17.26
CA VAL A 840 7.92 27.40 16.01
C VAL A 840 9.10 28.34 16.01
N SER A 841 10.30 27.80 15.78
CA SER A 841 11.54 28.53 15.59
C SER A 841 12.17 28.10 14.26
N ALA A 842 12.28 29.02 13.31
CA ALA A 842 12.79 28.77 11.97
C ALA A 842 13.92 29.74 11.63
N ALA A 843 15.08 29.19 11.28
CA ALA A 843 16.29 29.95 10.97
C ALA A 843 16.55 30.14 9.46
N ARG A 844 15.66 29.62 8.59
CA ARG A 844 15.74 29.71 7.12
C ARG A 844 14.33 29.52 6.50
N PRO A 845 14.13 29.73 5.19
CA PRO A 845 12.85 29.43 4.52
C PRO A 845 12.50 27.94 4.52
N PHE A 846 11.20 27.62 4.53
CA PHE A 846 10.66 26.26 4.49
C PHE A 846 9.44 26.21 3.55
N LEU A 847 9.43 25.45 2.43
CA LEU A 847 8.13 25.27 1.75
C LEU A 847 7.15 24.51 2.62
N ARG A 848 5.88 24.81 2.36
CA ARG A 848 4.73 24.23 2.99
C ARG A 848 4.85 22.70 3.15
N ASN A 849 4.76 22.24 4.39
CA ASN A 849 4.58 20.82 4.69
C ASN A 849 3.70 20.62 5.93
N VAL A 850 3.19 19.40 6.07
CA VAL A 850 2.35 18.95 7.18
C VAL A 850 3.21 18.15 8.17
N TYR A 851 3.30 18.66 9.39
CA TYR A 851 3.98 18.06 10.54
C TYR A 851 2.92 17.39 11.42
N THR A 852 3.11 16.13 11.81
CA THR A 852 2.08 15.38 12.56
C THR A 852 2.72 14.47 13.59
N TYR A 853 2.16 14.50 14.80
CA TYR A 853 2.38 13.51 15.85
C TYR A 853 1.11 12.67 15.97
N ARG A 854 1.24 11.36 15.74
CA ARG A 854 0.16 10.38 15.85
C ARG A 854 0.39 9.47 17.06
N TRP A 855 -0.51 9.48 18.03
CA TRP A 855 -0.45 8.48 19.09
C TRP A 855 -0.64 7.09 18.47
N SER A 856 -0.06 6.06 19.09
CA SER A 856 -0.34 4.68 18.68
C SER A 856 -1.85 4.45 18.75
N PRO A 857 -2.47 3.80 17.74
CA PRO A 857 -3.90 3.57 17.77
C PRO A 857 -4.30 2.89 19.07
N VAL A 858 -5.20 3.53 19.82
CA VAL A 858 -5.67 3.00 21.09
C VAL A 858 -6.84 2.09 20.79
N GLU A 859 -6.66 0.80 21.03
CA GLU A 859 -7.79 -0.13 21.10
C GLU A 859 -8.58 0.20 22.36
N ALA A 860 -9.79 0.71 22.18
CA ALA A 860 -10.69 0.97 23.29
C ALA A 860 -11.45 -0.30 23.68
N ALA A 861 -11.98 -0.33 24.90
CA ALA A 861 -12.76 -1.47 25.39
C ALA A 861 -14.01 -1.71 24.51
N GLY A 862 -13.90 -2.64 23.58
CA GLY A 862 -15.02 -3.18 22.82
C GLY A 862 -15.76 -4.28 23.57
N PHE A 863 -16.70 -4.95 22.90
CA PHE A 863 -17.36 -6.14 23.43
C PHE A 863 -17.42 -7.27 22.41
N SER A 864 -17.56 -8.50 22.90
CA SER A 864 -17.69 -9.68 22.05
C SER A 864 -18.71 -10.67 22.58
N ILE A 865 -19.43 -11.27 21.62
CA ILE A 865 -20.24 -12.48 21.77
C ILE A 865 -19.54 -13.55 20.95
N PRO A 866 -18.88 -14.53 21.59
CA PRO A 866 -18.06 -15.51 20.89
C PRO A 866 -18.82 -16.23 19.78
N GLY A 867 -18.16 -16.43 18.64
CA GLY A 867 -18.75 -17.07 17.45
C GLY A 867 -19.85 -16.28 16.73
N ILE A 868 -20.27 -15.12 17.26
CA ILE A 868 -21.42 -14.36 16.73
C ILE A 868 -21.05 -12.93 16.33
N LEU A 869 -20.56 -12.12 17.27
CA LEU A 869 -20.35 -10.68 17.06
C LEU A 869 -19.12 -10.20 17.84
N THR A 870 -18.25 -9.42 17.21
CA THR A 870 -17.21 -8.65 17.89
C THR A 870 -17.32 -7.20 17.45
N VAL A 871 -17.44 -6.28 18.40
CA VAL A 871 -17.49 -4.84 18.17
C VAL A 871 -16.36 -4.18 18.95
N GLY A 872 -15.44 -3.51 18.26
CA GLY A 872 -14.29 -2.86 18.88
C GLY A 872 -13.97 -1.52 18.22
N PRO A 873 -14.04 -0.40 18.96
CA PRO A 873 -13.52 0.86 18.48
C PRO A 873 -11.99 0.87 18.50
N ILE A 874 -11.39 1.36 17.41
CA ILE A 874 -9.96 1.71 17.31
C ILE A 874 -9.89 3.22 17.17
N LEU A 875 -9.04 3.85 17.98
CA LEU A 875 -8.90 5.29 17.99
C LEU A 875 -7.53 5.69 17.45
N ASP A 876 -7.49 6.30 16.27
CA ASP A 876 -6.30 6.96 15.72
C ASP A 876 -6.39 8.45 16.00
N LEU A 877 -5.51 8.92 16.89
CA LEU A 877 -5.51 10.28 17.39
C LEU A 877 -4.24 10.95 16.91
N HIS A 878 -4.35 12.21 16.47
CA HIS A 878 -3.18 12.93 15.99
C HIS A 878 -3.31 14.44 16.12
N VAL A 879 -2.19 15.09 16.36
CA VAL A 879 -2.04 16.54 16.33
C VAL A 879 -1.00 16.91 15.30
N GLY A 880 -1.08 18.11 14.76
CA GLY A 880 -0.11 18.55 13.77
C GLY A 880 -0.23 20.00 13.42
N VAL A 881 0.57 20.39 12.43
CA VAL A 881 0.56 21.73 11.85
C VAL A 881 0.89 21.64 10.37
N ASP A 882 0.14 22.34 9.53
CA ASP A 882 0.51 22.60 8.14
C ASP A 882 1.16 23.98 8.09
N MET A 883 2.45 24.05 7.77
CA MET A 883 3.18 25.31 7.78
C MET A 883 4.13 25.46 6.61
N GLY A 884 4.28 26.71 6.15
CA GLY A 884 5.26 27.13 5.16
C GLY A 884 5.66 28.59 5.38
N MET A 885 6.88 28.95 4.98
CA MET A 885 7.43 30.30 5.19
C MET A 885 8.56 30.65 4.22
N ASN A 886 8.72 31.94 3.93
CA ASN A 886 9.76 32.44 3.01
C ASN A 886 10.98 33.11 3.69
N GLY A 887 11.07 33.06 5.03
CA GLY A 887 12.15 33.70 5.80
C GLY A 887 12.36 33.07 7.17
N THR A 888 13.08 33.78 8.05
CA THR A 888 13.24 33.39 9.47
C THR A 888 12.02 33.82 10.27
N ALA A 889 11.46 32.95 11.11
CA ALA A 889 10.36 33.34 12.00
C ALA A 889 10.40 32.66 13.38
N GLU A 890 9.91 33.38 14.38
CA GLU A 890 9.46 32.81 15.65
C GLU A 890 7.94 32.96 15.72
N ALA A 891 7.22 31.87 15.95
CA ALA A 891 5.76 31.90 16.05
C ALA A 891 5.24 30.99 17.16
N GLN A 892 4.09 31.36 17.71
CA GLN A 892 3.35 30.56 18.66
C GLN A 892 1.90 30.48 18.21
N SER A 893 1.29 29.30 18.29
CA SER A 893 -0.13 29.13 18.03
C SER A 893 -0.74 28.16 19.03
N ASN A 894 -1.79 28.60 19.70
CA ASN A 894 -2.55 27.79 20.63
C ASN A 894 -3.97 27.66 20.11
N MET A 895 -4.47 26.43 20.07
CA MET A 895 -5.87 26.14 19.82
C MET A 895 -6.44 25.27 20.94
N SER A 896 -7.71 25.48 21.22
CA SER A 896 -8.54 24.52 21.96
C SER A 896 -9.82 24.29 21.19
N MET A 897 -10.33 23.06 21.23
CA MET A 897 -11.60 22.71 20.62
C MET A 897 -12.32 21.70 21.50
N ALA A 898 -13.59 21.98 21.78
CA ALA A 898 -14.52 20.99 22.32
C ALA A 898 -15.68 20.80 21.33
N THR A 899 -16.13 19.57 21.14
CA THR A 899 -17.29 19.26 20.29
C THR A 899 -18.02 18.03 20.81
N ASN A 900 -19.33 18.01 20.60
CA ASN A 900 -20.18 16.84 20.80
C ASN A 900 -20.92 16.59 19.49
N GLY A 901 -21.15 15.33 19.14
CA GLY A 901 -21.90 14.96 17.95
C GLY A 901 -22.55 13.58 18.06
N LEU A 902 -23.69 13.42 17.41
CA LEU A 902 -24.37 12.15 17.21
C LEU A 902 -24.36 11.85 15.71
N PHE A 903 -23.79 10.71 15.33
CA PHE A 903 -23.57 10.32 13.95
C PHE A 903 -24.29 9.01 13.68
N HIS A 904 -25.27 9.06 12.79
CA HIS A 904 -25.93 7.87 12.26
C HIS A 904 -25.27 7.46 10.95
N LEU A 905 -24.80 6.22 10.86
CA LEU A 905 -24.24 5.62 9.66
C LEU A 905 -25.17 4.51 9.16
N ASP A 906 -25.69 4.69 7.94
CA ASP A 906 -26.35 3.62 7.20
C ASP A 906 -25.34 3.00 6.22
N LEU A 907 -24.86 1.80 6.55
CA LEU A 907 -23.84 1.09 5.79
C LEU A 907 -24.41 0.31 4.59
N LEU A 908 -25.71 0.40 4.31
CA LEU A 908 -26.29 -0.09 3.05
C LEU A 908 -26.52 1.05 2.07
N ASN A 909 -26.89 2.22 2.58
CA ASN A 909 -27.05 3.43 1.81
C ASN A 909 -26.45 4.63 2.52
N MET A 910 -25.17 4.92 2.22
CA MET A 910 -24.45 6.00 2.87
C MET A 910 -25.15 7.37 2.76
N THR A 911 -25.97 7.63 1.73
CA THR A 911 -26.71 8.90 1.61
C THR A 911 -27.71 9.14 2.73
N ASP A 912 -28.15 8.08 3.41
CA ASP A 912 -29.10 8.15 4.52
C ASP A 912 -28.39 8.34 5.88
N SER A 913 -27.05 8.38 5.86
CA SER A 913 -26.23 8.74 7.03
C SER A 913 -26.42 10.21 7.38
N SER A 914 -26.40 10.53 8.68
CA SER A 914 -26.64 11.90 9.15
C SER A 914 -25.82 12.26 10.38
N ALA A 915 -25.46 13.53 10.50
CA ALA A 915 -24.90 14.13 11.71
C ALA A 915 -25.95 15.00 12.41
N ARG A 916 -26.08 14.86 13.73
CA ARG A 916 -27.02 15.64 14.56
C ARG A 916 -26.31 16.16 15.79
N SER A 917 -26.81 17.29 16.30
CA SER A 917 -26.32 17.92 17.53
C SER A 917 -24.81 18.21 17.53
N VAL A 918 -24.24 18.46 16.35
CA VAL A 918 -22.82 18.81 16.18
C VAL A 918 -22.63 20.29 16.48
N ALA A 919 -21.93 20.59 17.57
CA ALA A 919 -21.70 21.95 18.03
C ALA A 919 -20.24 22.13 18.51
N PRO A 920 -19.29 22.35 17.58
CA PRO A 920 -17.91 22.62 17.94
C PRO A 920 -17.77 24.04 18.52
N THR A 921 -17.01 24.14 19.61
CA THR A 921 -16.53 25.40 20.17
C THR A 921 -15.02 25.40 20.09
N ALA A 922 -14.42 26.48 19.58
CA ALA A 922 -12.97 26.60 19.47
C ALA A 922 -12.47 27.93 20.01
N THR A 923 -11.30 27.93 20.63
CA THR A 923 -10.54 29.14 20.92
C THR A 923 -9.19 29.04 20.26
N THR A 924 -8.70 30.16 19.73
CA THR A 924 -7.39 30.23 19.10
C THR A 924 -6.68 31.51 19.49
N SER A 925 -5.36 31.42 19.60
CA SER A 925 -4.46 32.57 19.71
C SER A 925 -3.18 32.26 18.94
N SER A 926 -2.79 33.17 18.07
CA SER A 926 -1.54 33.06 17.31
C SER A 926 -0.72 34.33 17.52
N ARG A 927 0.58 34.17 17.73
CA ARG A 927 1.57 35.24 17.83
C ARG A 927 2.70 34.94 16.87
N MET A 928 3.08 35.89 16.04
CA MET A 928 4.19 35.76 15.10
C MET A 928 5.10 36.96 15.28
N ASP A 929 6.39 36.71 15.50
CA ASP A 929 7.43 37.72 15.62
C ASP A 929 8.32 37.53 14.38
N THR A 930 8.17 38.31 13.27
CA THR A 930 9.19 38.52 12.17
C THR A 930 8.63 39.19 10.89
N ALA A 931 9.54 39.49 9.95
CA ALA A 931 9.34 40.09 8.63
C ALA A 931 9.35 39.05 7.48
N ALA A 932 8.44 38.07 7.52
CA ALA A 932 8.34 37.01 6.50
C ALA A 932 6.88 36.57 6.32
N ASP A 933 6.55 36.09 5.11
CA ASP A 933 5.25 35.47 4.83
C ASP A 933 5.22 34.08 5.45
N MET A 934 4.14 33.78 6.16
CA MET A 934 4.00 32.57 6.94
C MET A 934 2.57 32.04 6.91
N GLN A 935 2.43 30.75 6.62
CA GLN A 935 1.22 29.98 6.88
C GLN A 935 1.50 29.05 8.07
N LEU A 936 0.59 29.04 9.05
CA LEU A 936 0.72 28.25 10.28
C LEU A 936 -0.64 27.71 10.71
N ASP A 937 -0.93 26.49 10.28
CA ASP A 937 -2.26 25.90 10.43
C ASP A 937 -2.23 24.73 11.42
N PRO A 938 -2.32 24.98 12.74
CA PRO A 938 -2.41 23.88 13.70
C PRO A 938 -3.71 23.10 13.50
N PHE A 939 -3.63 21.78 13.67
CA PHE A 939 -4.79 20.92 13.61
C PHE A 939 -4.76 19.80 14.65
N VAL A 940 -5.96 19.37 15.03
CA VAL A 940 -6.22 18.19 15.85
C VAL A 940 -7.15 17.28 15.06
N GLY A 941 -6.78 16.00 14.95
CA GLY A 941 -7.56 14.97 14.27
C GLY A 941 -7.83 13.79 15.19
N ALA A 942 -9.04 13.26 15.10
CA ALA A 942 -9.46 12.05 15.77
C ALA A 942 -10.23 11.16 14.77
N GLU A 943 -9.77 9.94 14.59
CA GLU A 943 -10.43 8.93 13.77
C GLU A 943 -10.90 7.78 14.66
N VAL A 944 -12.20 7.54 14.62
CA VAL A 944 -12.89 6.45 15.28
C VAL A 944 -13.15 5.36 14.26
N GLY A 945 -12.28 4.37 14.21
CA GLY A 945 -12.57 3.11 13.53
C GLY A 945 -13.52 2.29 14.39
N VAL A 946 -14.56 1.72 13.80
CA VAL A 946 -15.47 0.78 14.44
C VAL A 946 -15.36 -0.53 13.68
N THR A 947 -14.73 -1.51 14.31
CA THR A 947 -14.66 -2.87 13.77
C THR A 947 -15.91 -3.61 14.19
N VAL A 948 -16.69 -4.12 13.23
CA VAL A 948 -17.87 -4.96 13.47
C VAL A 948 -17.69 -6.26 12.70
N ASN A 949 -17.33 -7.32 13.40
CA ASN A 949 -17.11 -8.65 12.82
C ASN A 949 -18.26 -9.58 13.20
N LEU A 950 -18.96 -10.11 12.19
CA LEU A 950 -19.93 -11.19 12.38
C LEU A 950 -19.35 -12.57 12.05
N PHE A 951 -19.74 -13.57 12.83
CA PHE A 951 -19.39 -14.99 12.65
C PHE A 951 -17.90 -15.20 12.40
N GLU A 952 -17.06 -14.66 13.28
CA GLU A 952 -15.60 -14.82 13.24
C GLU A 952 -14.95 -14.28 11.95
N GLY A 953 -15.51 -13.19 11.39
CA GLY A 953 -14.95 -12.49 10.24
C GLY A 953 -15.49 -12.96 8.89
N LEU A 954 -16.59 -13.73 8.88
CA LEU A 954 -17.33 -14.01 7.64
C LEU A 954 -17.81 -12.72 6.96
N LEU A 955 -18.21 -11.75 7.77
CA LEU A 955 -18.61 -10.42 7.35
C LEU A 955 -17.89 -9.40 8.23
N ASP A 956 -16.98 -8.64 7.62
CA ASP A 956 -16.28 -7.51 8.23
C ASP A 956 -16.96 -6.21 7.77
N LEU A 957 -17.57 -5.51 8.72
CA LEU A 957 -18.28 -4.25 8.50
C LEU A 957 -17.50 -3.08 9.09
N SER A 958 -16.17 -3.15 9.08
CA SER A 958 -15.33 -2.06 9.57
C SER A 958 -15.68 -0.74 8.88
N SER A 959 -16.14 0.21 9.69
CA SER A 959 -16.51 1.57 9.31
C SER A 959 -15.66 2.56 10.11
N GLY A 960 -15.45 3.77 9.61
CA GLY A 960 -14.68 4.79 10.31
C GLY A 960 -15.38 6.14 10.31
N LEU A 961 -15.22 6.91 11.39
CA LEU A 961 -15.64 8.30 11.50
C LEU A 961 -14.40 9.15 11.82
N ALA A 962 -13.97 10.01 10.91
CA ALA A 962 -12.82 10.90 11.12
C ALA A 962 -13.28 12.34 11.27
N ALA A 963 -12.97 12.93 12.43
CA ALA A 963 -13.17 14.35 12.73
C ALA A 963 -11.84 15.09 12.70
N ARG A 964 -11.79 16.25 12.05
CA ARG A 964 -10.60 17.10 11.99
C ARG A 964 -10.98 18.56 12.23
N ALA A 965 -10.33 19.17 13.21
CA ALA A 965 -10.36 20.60 13.48
C ALA A 965 -9.05 21.24 13.04
N THR A 966 -9.13 22.34 12.29
CA THR A 966 -7.96 23.08 11.79
C THR A 966 -8.21 24.57 12.00
N VAL A 967 -7.22 25.28 12.52
CA VAL A 967 -7.18 26.75 12.47
C VAL A 967 -6.28 27.10 11.30
N VAL A 968 -6.79 27.78 10.29
CA VAL A 968 -6.02 28.20 9.12
C VAL A 968 -5.54 29.61 9.38
N ASN A 969 -4.23 29.83 9.51
CA ASN A 969 -3.66 31.16 9.70
C ASN A 969 -2.72 31.49 8.54
N VAL A 970 -2.99 32.62 7.88
CA VAL A 970 -2.10 33.17 6.85
C VAL A 970 -1.68 34.56 7.28
N PHE A 971 -0.37 34.80 7.22
CA PHE A 971 0.26 36.07 7.54
C PHE A 971 1.18 36.47 6.39
N ASP A 972 1.12 37.74 6.03
CA ASP A 972 1.84 38.31 4.89
C ASP A 972 2.39 39.68 5.33
N VAL A 973 3.69 39.86 5.11
CA VAL A 973 4.45 41.06 5.52
C VAL A 973 5.36 41.46 4.38
N ASP A 974 5.13 42.65 3.85
CA ASP A 974 5.97 43.23 2.80
C ASP A 974 6.53 44.58 3.26
N ALA A 975 7.86 44.74 3.21
CA ALA A 975 8.55 45.96 3.59
C ALA A 975 9.72 46.25 2.64
N GLU A 976 9.58 47.29 1.83
CA GLU A 976 10.59 47.81 0.94
C GLU A 976 11.38 48.94 1.63
N VAL A 977 12.67 48.69 1.84
CA VAL A 977 13.59 49.62 2.50
C VAL A 977 14.57 50.17 1.47
N VAL A 978 14.55 51.49 1.26
CA VAL A 978 15.54 52.18 0.42
C VAL A 978 16.58 52.85 1.31
N VAL A 979 17.85 52.50 1.09
CA VAL A 979 19.00 53.18 1.72
C VAL A 979 19.56 54.20 0.73
N GLY A 980 19.42 55.48 1.07
CA GLY A 980 19.94 56.59 0.28
C GLY A 980 21.47 56.67 0.31
N ALA A 981 22.04 57.40 -0.64
CA ALA A 981 23.51 57.57 -0.77
C ALA A 981 24.17 58.21 0.46
N ASP A 982 23.39 58.91 1.29
CA ASP A 982 23.84 59.56 2.54
C ASP A 982 23.63 58.68 3.80
N GLY A 983 23.12 57.44 3.63
CA GLY A 983 22.82 56.52 4.72
C GLY A 983 21.43 56.67 5.34
N ASP A 984 20.59 57.56 4.80
CA ASP A 984 19.18 57.70 5.23
C ASP A 984 18.36 56.47 4.80
N VAL A 985 17.59 55.93 5.74
CA VAL A 985 16.70 54.79 5.53
C VAL A 985 15.28 55.31 5.38
N THR A 986 14.64 55.03 4.24
CA THR A 986 13.26 55.46 3.96
C THR A 986 12.40 54.24 3.63
N LEU A 987 11.24 54.13 4.28
CA LEU A 987 10.20 53.17 3.93
C LEU A 987 9.42 53.73 2.72
N VAL A 988 9.26 52.92 1.67
CA VAL A 988 8.52 53.34 0.48
C VAL A 988 7.01 53.33 0.80
N PRO A 989 6.25 54.40 0.56
CA PRO A 989 4.80 54.36 0.74
C PRO A 989 4.15 53.50 -0.36
N PRO A 990 3.05 52.76 -0.07
CA PRO A 990 2.38 51.92 -1.06
C PRO A 990 1.87 52.75 -2.26
N PRO A 991 1.89 52.20 -3.50
CA PRO A 991 1.31 52.85 -4.67
C PRO A 991 -0.18 53.14 -4.45
N THR A 992 -0.65 54.31 -4.87
CA THR A 992 -2.03 54.81 -4.69
C THR A 992 -3.11 53.99 -5.41
N ASP A 993 -2.75 52.88 -6.06
CA ASP A 993 -3.52 52.18 -7.09
C ASP A 993 -3.58 50.66 -6.83
N ALA A 994 -2.98 50.16 -5.73
CA ALA A 994 -2.86 48.73 -5.48
C ALA A 994 -4.21 48.08 -5.13
N ASN A 995 -4.91 47.58 -6.15
CA ASN A 995 -6.02 46.63 -5.97
C ASN A 995 -5.47 45.32 -5.37
N GLY A 996 -5.40 45.28 -4.03
CA GLY A 996 -5.44 44.08 -3.20
C GLY A 996 -4.11 43.48 -2.72
N GLY A 997 -2.96 44.15 -2.88
CA GLY A 997 -1.68 43.70 -2.28
C GLY A 997 -1.39 44.51 -1.02
N CYS A 998 -0.69 43.94 -0.03
CA CYS A 998 -0.29 44.69 1.17
C CYS A 998 1.15 45.18 1.09
N GLU A 999 1.45 45.91 0.00
CA GLU A 999 2.78 46.47 -0.23
C GLU A 999 3.14 47.46 0.88
N ASN A 1000 4.35 47.34 1.44
CA ASN A 1000 4.79 48.17 2.57
C ASN A 1000 3.82 48.15 3.76
N GLY A 1001 3.32 46.96 4.10
CA GLY A 1001 2.38 46.71 5.19
C GLY A 1001 2.29 45.24 5.57
N TYR A 1002 1.31 44.93 6.42
CA TYR A 1002 0.99 43.55 6.79
C TYR A 1002 -0.51 43.27 6.77
N TRP A 1003 -0.88 42.02 6.50
CA TRP A 1003 -2.25 41.53 6.70
C TRP A 1003 -2.25 40.10 7.25
N MET A 1004 -3.38 39.70 7.85
CA MET A 1004 -3.59 38.37 8.38
C MET A 1004 -5.02 37.89 8.17
N THR A 1005 -5.18 36.59 7.96
CA THR A 1005 -6.47 35.90 8.08
C THR A 1005 -6.35 34.70 9.00
N SER A 1006 -7.43 34.43 9.72
CA SER A 1006 -7.60 33.27 10.59
C SER A 1006 -8.99 32.70 10.39
N ASP A 1007 -9.08 31.44 9.98
CA ASP A 1007 -10.34 30.71 9.77
C ASP A 1007 -10.35 29.45 10.63
N PHE A 1008 -11.53 29.04 11.09
CA PHE A 1008 -11.73 27.78 11.80
C PHE A 1008 -12.51 26.80 10.94
N TRP A 1009 -11.90 25.64 10.67
CA TRP A 1009 -12.50 24.56 9.90
C TRP A 1009 -12.71 23.33 10.77
N PHE A 1010 -13.92 22.78 10.72
CA PHE A 1010 -14.24 21.50 11.33
C PHE A 1010 -14.97 20.62 10.32
N ASN A 1011 -14.37 19.47 9.99
CA ASN A 1011 -14.97 18.47 9.11
C ASN A 1011 -15.11 17.14 9.85
N VAL A 1012 -16.25 16.46 9.63
CA VAL A 1012 -16.46 15.07 10.01
C VAL A 1012 -16.78 14.25 8.77
N THR A 1013 -15.95 13.25 8.52
CA THR A 1013 -16.08 12.33 7.39
C THR A 1013 -16.41 10.93 7.88
N ALA A 1014 -17.37 10.28 7.23
CA ALA A 1014 -17.64 8.86 7.43
C ALA A 1014 -17.02 8.03 6.32
N SER A 1015 -16.60 6.82 6.67
CA SER A 1015 -16.04 5.83 5.76
C SER A 1015 -16.65 4.47 6.02
N MET A 1016 -16.90 3.72 4.95
CA MET A 1016 -17.42 2.36 5.02
C MET A 1016 -16.60 1.47 4.11
N THR A 1017 -15.81 0.56 4.71
CA THR A 1017 -14.70 -0.11 4.00
C THR A 1017 -13.77 0.92 3.33
N ALA A 1018 -12.57 0.56 2.88
CA ALA A 1018 -11.63 1.55 2.33
C ALA A 1018 -12.06 2.18 0.98
N LEU A 1019 -13.34 2.08 0.59
CA LEU A 1019 -13.85 2.31 -0.77
C LEU A 1019 -14.89 3.44 -0.88
N VAL A 1020 -15.56 3.82 0.22
CA VAL A 1020 -16.62 4.84 0.20
C VAL A 1020 -16.41 5.81 1.36
N THR A 1021 -16.27 7.10 1.04
CA THR A 1021 -16.18 8.20 2.02
C THR A 1021 -17.25 9.26 1.74
N MET A 1022 -17.79 9.89 2.79
CA MET A 1022 -18.69 11.03 2.65
C MET A 1022 -18.44 12.06 3.75
N ASP A 1023 -18.59 13.35 3.43
CA ASP A 1023 -18.64 14.41 4.44
C ASP A 1023 -20.01 14.37 5.12
N LEU A 1024 -20.04 14.14 6.43
CA LEU A 1024 -21.27 14.15 7.24
C LEU A 1024 -21.56 15.53 7.82
N TYR A 1025 -20.51 16.30 8.10
CA TYR A 1025 -20.63 17.62 8.68
C TYR A 1025 -19.43 18.47 8.29
N HIS A 1026 -19.69 19.70 7.85
CA HIS A 1026 -18.67 20.68 7.54
C HIS A 1026 -19.06 22.02 8.13
N LEU A 1027 -18.13 22.64 8.84
CA LEU A 1027 -18.24 24.00 9.36
C LEU A 1027 -17.00 24.78 8.96
N ASP A 1028 -17.24 25.93 8.34
CA ASP A 1028 -16.25 26.94 8.01
C ASP A 1028 -16.67 28.24 8.69
N MET A 1029 -15.83 28.74 9.59
CA MET A 1029 -16.09 29.98 10.33
C MET A 1029 -14.89 30.92 10.21
N PRO A 1030 -15.05 32.08 9.55
CA PRO A 1030 -14.01 33.11 9.57
C PRO A 1030 -13.89 33.69 10.97
N LEU A 1031 -12.68 33.68 11.52
CA LEU A 1031 -12.40 34.20 12.87
C LEU A 1031 -11.89 35.64 12.82
N MET A 1032 -10.97 35.91 11.91
CA MET A 1032 -10.35 37.23 11.76
C MET A 1032 -9.89 37.41 10.32
N GLN A 1033 -10.15 38.58 9.76
CA GLN A 1033 -9.56 39.01 8.50
C GLN A 1033 -9.21 40.49 8.63
N THR A 1034 -7.92 40.81 8.69
CA THR A 1034 -7.52 42.22 8.73
C THR A 1034 -7.60 42.83 7.34
N ARG A 1035 -7.87 44.13 7.27
CA ARG A 1035 -7.50 44.91 6.08
C ARG A 1035 -5.98 45.09 6.09
N CYS A 1036 -5.35 45.33 4.94
CA CYS A 1036 -3.93 45.67 4.90
C CYS A 1036 -3.62 46.86 5.82
N ILE A 1037 -2.62 46.70 6.68
CA ILE A 1037 -2.13 47.71 7.62
C ILE A 1037 -0.75 48.15 7.15
N ALA A 1038 -0.63 49.37 6.62
CA ALA A 1038 0.65 49.93 6.17
C ALA A 1038 1.62 50.14 7.36
N PHE A 1039 2.93 49.99 7.10
CA PHE A 1039 4.00 50.22 8.07
C PHE A 1039 4.24 51.70 8.38
#